data_AF-M2R7E4-F1
#
_entry.id   AF-M2R7E4-F1
#
_cell.length_a   1.000
_cell.length_b   1.000
_cell.length_c   1.000
_cell.angle_alpha   90.00
_cell.angle_beta   90.00
_cell.angle_gamma   90.00
#
_symmetry.space_group_name_H-M   'P 1'
#
loop_
_entity.id
_entity.type
_entity.pdbx_description
1 polymer ?
#
loop_
_entity_poly.entity_id
_entity_poly.type
_entity_poly.pdbx_seq_one_letter_code
_entity_poly.pdbx_strand_id
1 'polypeptide(L)'
;MLFITILILILVNAQQVSEAEFDKEPICGDGIWDSFTEQCDGSNGCGKDCVCKKGYTPDKKGNCIMSCMFGKNCINGCTKPDVCMLCDEKNGYTRDCTGCQPGYMWFGEGNCSIYDASNIQGCRKFIDESNNLTTELGLSENPFIINLDQKRVDNKPLSYKVIIPELPVERRKLQLTLCSRFVDPTRPYTYGVWVQLNSDKGAKVNIEINKRYTVDDINLADAQQTKIGTELVLATTEKCLPSFSEKESRECLYRNGGISEYIRNPRLTAIINPKVPYYVFIHSRYASMTIPSFTLYISDTHHSCSSTSFTISWNSIISPNGFRGSYNLENAVISRNICNPSTNKGFWFMIEGSDQIIDISTCDSGAFDVTLDFIEAKLSDYGLVEGSFDNISIDCNSAPTKCLATRTYGCGENSRLARLIQKLDHEHLYFLYLEINEEYAATINLTIKTTCPHDCGEHGICSTSSGQCECIDGYILNDRVCTLCGNGKLDKDEECDPSVEGYNDSRCTDACACRYGTQPMEIDGVVKCAVPTCGNGQVDDFEECDGGYGCDHCVCVNGTKKYAKARAGCILATCGNRKWDEGEECDGGDGCIECECQPDWYTQDKAHCKNVSKSLTNFFFWGIGSIVYVLYYIFTLILFLLLYIRLTRKIKQEIDDEKLIIFENTIIPFDKTNSQYIDLKQENPYFSFSTNTIDFGDIRPEIDEPIDYPLTLTNNWKYPMHFTFHSGDYTKYEIMCKPFTGTIRPKESVDLSISFMAKCTALLNEKVPITIRYGQLQNVLKDIKKENPELIAHCSQSSQNSESEGKSQTSGTNGSNSIKKSHISKSTPSGSGKSGSSHESDSKKKGKSKVSKFHVYLNLQVESALSTKLDYEEIHLQHPPIGGGTFGIVYRAEWRGVDVAVKVMKTDLVGLGELLPNFMQEAEMMERIRCPYIVNFIGSVVTADTLCLVTEFCPLGSLRKFMKTNPMSDL
;
A
#
# COMPACT_ATOMS: atom_id res chain seq x y z
N MET A 1 52.47 37.84 -24.16
CA MET A 1 52.11 38.09 -22.74
C MET A 1 50.71 38.70 -22.54
N LEU A 2 49.90 38.96 -23.58
CA LEU A 2 48.48 39.32 -23.43
C LEU A 2 47.50 38.30 -24.06
N PHE A 3 48.01 37.40 -24.91
CA PHE A 3 47.22 36.35 -25.57
C PHE A 3 47.15 35.04 -24.78
N ILE A 4 48.09 34.81 -23.86
CA ILE A 4 48.17 33.58 -23.05
C ILE A 4 47.30 33.69 -21.78
N THR A 5 47.05 34.91 -21.29
CA THR A 5 46.17 35.16 -20.14
C THR A 5 44.68 35.08 -20.49
N ILE A 6 44.29 35.37 -21.74
CA ILE A 6 42.88 35.26 -22.18
C ILE A 6 42.50 33.81 -22.51
N LEU A 7 43.45 32.97 -22.96
CA LEU A 7 43.17 31.56 -23.23
C LEU A 7 43.02 30.71 -21.96
N ILE A 8 43.64 31.12 -20.85
CA ILE A 8 43.53 30.42 -19.55
C ILE A 8 42.24 30.78 -18.81
N LEU A 9 41.61 31.93 -19.13
CA LEU A 9 40.33 32.35 -18.56
C LEU A 9 39.09 31.76 -19.26
N ILE A 10 39.26 31.04 -20.38
CA ILE A 10 38.16 30.39 -21.13
C ILE A 10 38.12 28.87 -20.91
N LEU A 11 39.05 28.30 -20.13
CA LEU A 11 39.12 26.86 -19.81
C LEU A 11 38.72 26.53 -18.36
N VAL A 12 37.75 27.26 -17.81
CA VAL A 12 37.05 26.83 -16.59
C VAL A 12 35.55 27.00 -16.82
N ASN A 13 34.91 25.92 -17.28
CA ASN A 13 33.56 25.47 -16.92
C ASN A 13 33.07 24.39 -17.90
N ALA A 14 33.85 23.32 -18.05
CA ALA A 14 33.28 22.03 -18.38
C ALA A 14 33.55 21.16 -17.15
N GLN A 15 32.53 21.04 -16.30
CA GLN A 15 32.55 20.16 -15.15
C GLN A 15 32.66 18.72 -15.68
N GLN A 16 33.80 18.06 -15.46
CA GLN A 16 33.91 16.63 -15.71
C GLN A 16 33.00 15.92 -14.71
N VAL A 17 31.86 15.44 -15.19
CA VAL A 17 30.95 14.58 -14.44
C VAL A 17 31.64 13.23 -14.25
N SER A 18 31.69 12.75 -13.01
CA SER A 18 32.30 11.46 -12.68
C SER A 18 31.39 10.30 -13.13
N GLU A 19 31.96 9.12 -13.42
CA GLU A 19 31.19 7.91 -13.77
C GLU A 19 30.16 7.56 -12.67
N ALA A 20 30.47 7.87 -11.41
CA ALA A 20 29.57 7.72 -10.26
C ALA A 20 28.42 8.76 -10.19
N GLU A 21 28.52 9.91 -10.86
CA GLU A 21 27.41 10.88 -10.98
C GLU A 21 26.51 10.58 -12.19
N PHE A 22 27.02 9.88 -13.21
CA PHE A 22 26.23 9.46 -14.37
C PHE A 22 25.37 8.22 -14.07
N ASP A 23 25.83 7.32 -13.19
CA ASP A 23 25.18 6.05 -12.84
C ASP A 23 24.26 6.11 -11.59
N LYS A 24 23.97 7.31 -11.06
CA LYS A 24 23.00 7.48 -9.95
C LYS A 24 21.56 7.30 -10.45
N GLU A 25 20.78 6.46 -9.79
CA GLU A 25 19.33 6.42 -9.98
C GLU A 25 18.70 7.71 -9.42
N PRO A 26 17.85 8.43 -10.19
CA PRO A 26 17.20 9.66 -9.73
C PRO A 26 16.25 9.37 -8.57
N ILE A 27 16.34 10.13 -7.48
CA ILE A 27 15.49 9.99 -6.30
C ILE A 27 14.58 11.20 -6.22
N CYS A 28 13.37 11.02 -6.74
CA CYS A 28 12.45 12.13 -6.81
C CYS A 28 11.83 12.53 -5.48
N GLY A 29 11.96 13.81 -5.13
CA GLY A 29 11.43 14.41 -3.91
C GLY A 29 12.40 14.39 -2.73
N ASP A 30 13.71 14.24 -2.97
CA ASP A 30 14.74 14.24 -1.93
C ASP A 30 15.24 15.65 -1.56
N GLY A 31 14.80 16.68 -2.30
CA GLY A 31 15.18 18.08 -2.09
C GLY A 31 16.50 18.48 -2.78
N ILE A 32 17.11 17.56 -3.54
CA ILE A 32 18.34 17.74 -4.30
C ILE A 32 18.05 17.52 -5.79
N TRP A 33 17.83 18.61 -6.53
CA TRP A 33 17.67 18.52 -7.99
C TRP A 33 19.00 18.20 -8.70
N ASP A 34 19.10 16.99 -9.23
CA ASP A 34 20.24 16.54 -10.03
C ASP A 34 20.03 16.87 -11.52
N SER A 35 20.60 17.98 -12.00
CA SER A 35 20.34 18.55 -13.34
C SER A 35 20.67 17.64 -14.55
N PHE A 36 21.37 16.53 -14.33
CA PHE A 36 21.72 15.56 -15.38
C PHE A 36 20.74 14.38 -15.48
N THR A 37 20.06 14.04 -14.39
CA THR A 37 19.15 12.87 -14.28
C THR A 37 17.69 13.29 -14.08
N GLU A 38 17.42 14.50 -13.60
CA GLU A 38 16.09 14.96 -13.18
C GLU A 38 15.66 16.26 -13.88
N GLN A 39 14.37 16.35 -14.25
CA GLN A 39 13.79 17.61 -14.75
C GLN A 39 13.26 18.49 -13.61
N CYS A 40 12.88 17.86 -12.50
CA CYS A 40 12.27 18.47 -11.35
C CYS A 40 12.47 17.56 -10.14
N ASP A 41 12.38 18.11 -8.93
CA ASP A 41 12.54 17.35 -7.71
C ASP A 41 11.44 17.77 -6.72
N GLY A 42 10.43 16.92 -6.55
CA GLY A 42 9.34 17.10 -5.57
C GLY A 42 8.41 18.32 -5.75
N SER A 43 8.63 19.17 -6.76
CA SER A 43 7.85 20.39 -7.01
C SER A 43 6.45 20.13 -7.58
N ASN A 44 5.55 21.13 -7.50
CA ASN A 44 4.19 20.99 -8.01
C ASN A 44 4.21 20.77 -9.54
N GLY A 45 3.57 19.68 -10.00
CA GLY A 45 3.65 19.23 -11.38
C GLY A 45 4.83 18.32 -11.70
N CYS A 46 5.69 17.99 -10.74
CA CYS A 46 6.70 16.96 -10.88
C CYS A 46 6.07 15.56 -10.72
N GLY A 47 6.42 14.65 -11.63
CA GLY A 47 6.03 13.25 -11.61
C GLY A 47 6.84 12.43 -10.60
N LYS A 48 6.39 11.21 -10.30
CA LYS A 48 7.15 10.28 -9.44
C LYS A 48 8.44 9.77 -10.11
N ASP A 49 8.53 9.99 -11.41
CA ASP A 49 9.65 9.71 -12.32
C ASP A 49 10.62 10.89 -12.47
N CYS A 50 10.46 11.97 -11.70
CA CYS A 50 11.30 13.18 -11.80
C CYS A 50 11.27 13.89 -13.14
N VAL A 51 10.14 13.71 -13.84
CA VAL A 51 9.79 14.39 -15.09
C VAL A 51 8.59 15.29 -14.83
N CYS A 52 8.56 16.47 -15.43
CA CYS A 52 7.38 17.32 -15.33
C CYS A 52 6.16 16.66 -16.00
N LYS A 53 5.05 16.58 -15.27
CA LYS A 53 3.75 16.10 -15.75
C LYS A 53 3.29 16.94 -16.94
N LYS A 54 2.44 16.33 -17.79
CA LYS A 54 1.86 17.01 -18.96
C LYS A 54 1.22 18.35 -18.55
N GLY A 55 1.60 19.43 -19.23
CA GLY A 55 1.16 20.78 -18.87
C GLY A 55 2.07 21.50 -17.86
N TYR A 56 3.22 20.94 -17.53
CA TYR A 56 4.28 21.59 -16.77
C TYR A 56 5.61 21.54 -17.53
N THR A 57 6.44 22.57 -17.36
CA THR A 57 7.76 22.69 -18.02
C THR A 57 8.86 22.92 -16.98
N PRO A 58 10.02 22.28 -17.12
CA PRO A 58 11.11 22.44 -16.17
C PRO A 58 11.73 23.83 -16.29
N ASP A 59 11.94 24.47 -15.14
CA ASP A 59 12.55 25.80 -15.02
C ASP A 59 14.08 25.78 -15.03
N LYS A 60 14.67 24.59 -15.14
CA LYS A 60 16.11 24.32 -15.00
C LYS A 60 16.69 24.71 -13.64
N LYS A 61 15.87 24.65 -12.59
CA LYS A 61 16.24 24.85 -11.19
C LYS A 61 15.55 23.84 -10.27
N GLY A 62 15.10 22.71 -10.82
CA GLY A 62 14.40 21.65 -10.08
C GLY A 62 12.90 21.84 -9.93
N ASN A 63 12.30 22.86 -10.55
CA ASN A 63 10.86 23.09 -10.47
C ASN A 63 10.13 22.87 -11.79
N CYS A 64 8.94 22.28 -11.68
CA CYS A 64 7.96 22.28 -12.74
C CYS A 64 7.10 23.54 -12.68
N ILE A 65 7.23 24.39 -13.70
CA ILE A 65 6.35 25.55 -13.84
C ILE A 65 5.13 25.12 -14.64
N MET A 66 3.95 25.39 -14.09
CA MET A 66 2.68 25.15 -14.78
C MET A 66 2.63 25.95 -16.09
N SER A 67 2.55 25.23 -17.20
CA SER A 67 2.25 25.76 -18.52
C SER A 67 0.76 25.65 -18.75
N CYS A 68 0.06 26.77 -18.53
CA CYS A 68 -1.37 26.88 -18.84
C CYS A 68 -1.60 26.48 -20.32
N MET A 69 -2.39 25.42 -20.56
CA MET A 69 -2.68 24.92 -21.91
C MET A 69 -3.43 25.96 -22.75
N PHE A 70 -4.22 26.82 -22.10
CA PHE A 70 -4.90 27.95 -22.73
C PHE A 70 -3.98 29.18 -22.89
N GLY A 71 -2.75 29.14 -22.37
CA GLY A 71 -1.78 30.22 -22.43
C GLY A 71 -2.31 31.54 -21.89
N LYS A 72 -2.07 32.63 -22.64
CA LYS A 72 -2.61 33.98 -22.33
C LYS A 72 -4.11 34.10 -22.55
N ASN A 73 -4.75 33.08 -23.15
CA ASN A 73 -6.19 33.12 -23.42
C ASN A 73 -7.00 32.79 -22.16
N CYS A 74 -6.37 32.28 -21.10
CA CYS A 74 -7.01 32.23 -19.80
C CYS A 74 -6.86 33.59 -19.10
N ILE A 75 -7.97 34.32 -18.93
CA ILE A 75 -7.98 35.72 -18.48
C ILE A 75 -7.33 35.87 -17.09
N ASN A 76 -7.55 34.89 -16.21
CA ASN A 76 -7.02 34.89 -14.84
C ASN A 76 -5.86 33.90 -14.62
N GLY A 77 -5.33 33.33 -15.70
CA GLY A 77 -4.40 32.21 -15.62
C GLY A 77 -5.09 30.88 -15.24
N CYS A 78 -4.44 29.78 -15.62
CA CYS A 78 -4.93 28.45 -15.31
C CYS A 78 -4.77 28.12 -13.82
N THR A 79 -5.70 27.39 -13.22
CA THR A 79 -5.58 26.84 -11.85
C THR A 79 -4.95 25.44 -11.84
N LYS A 80 -5.15 24.69 -12.92
CA LYS A 80 -4.42 23.46 -13.31
C LYS A 80 -4.08 23.58 -14.79
N PRO A 81 -3.09 22.85 -15.34
CA PRO A 81 -2.66 23.06 -16.72
C PRO A 81 -3.80 23.09 -17.74
N ASP A 82 -4.83 22.28 -17.52
CA ASP A 82 -6.01 22.08 -18.35
C ASP A 82 -7.30 22.71 -17.79
N VAL A 83 -7.23 23.48 -16.70
CA VAL A 83 -8.40 24.12 -16.09
C VAL A 83 -8.23 25.63 -16.11
N CYS A 84 -9.09 26.28 -16.90
CA CYS A 84 -9.25 27.73 -16.94
C CYS A 84 -10.68 28.12 -16.56
N MET A 85 -10.83 29.09 -15.66
CA MET A 85 -12.16 29.52 -15.20
C MET A 85 -12.87 30.48 -16.16
N LEU A 86 -12.08 31.28 -16.90
CA LEU A 86 -12.58 32.32 -17.81
C LEU A 86 -11.63 32.47 -18.99
N CYS A 87 -12.11 32.14 -20.19
CA CYS A 87 -11.33 32.25 -21.42
C CYS A 87 -11.67 33.53 -22.19
N ASP A 88 -10.69 34.05 -22.91
CA ASP A 88 -10.85 35.20 -23.78
C ASP A 88 -11.66 34.82 -25.02
N GLU A 89 -12.94 35.21 -25.02
CA GLU A 89 -13.86 35.01 -26.14
C GLU A 89 -13.37 35.67 -27.44
N LYS A 90 -12.50 36.70 -27.37
CA LYS A 90 -11.94 37.37 -28.56
C LYS A 90 -11.01 36.46 -29.36
N ASN A 91 -10.40 35.47 -28.70
CA ASN A 91 -9.50 34.51 -29.34
C ASN A 91 -10.24 33.21 -29.73
N GLY A 92 -11.57 33.24 -29.73
CA GLY A 92 -12.40 32.16 -30.25
C GLY A 92 -12.68 31.03 -29.26
N TYR A 93 -12.49 31.25 -27.96
CA TYR A 93 -12.85 30.31 -26.90
C TYR A 93 -14.27 30.57 -26.40
N THR A 94 -14.97 29.53 -25.93
CA THR A 94 -16.22 29.74 -25.17
C THR A 94 -15.88 30.35 -23.81
N ARG A 95 -16.83 31.09 -23.23
CA ARG A 95 -16.62 31.82 -21.96
C ARG A 95 -16.22 30.89 -20.81
N ASP A 96 -16.76 29.68 -20.82
CA ASP A 96 -16.52 28.60 -19.85
C ASP A 96 -15.30 27.71 -20.20
N CYS A 97 -14.54 28.05 -21.25
CA CYS A 97 -13.36 27.30 -21.70
C CYS A 97 -13.60 25.85 -22.13
N THR A 98 -14.86 25.42 -22.27
CA THR A 98 -15.20 24.03 -22.63
C THR A 98 -15.10 23.75 -24.12
N GLY A 99 -14.99 24.78 -24.97
CA GLY A 99 -14.88 24.62 -26.41
C GLY A 99 -14.48 25.88 -27.16
N CYS A 100 -14.62 25.84 -28.48
CA CYS A 100 -14.36 26.99 -29.35
C CYS A 100 -15.67 27.64 -29.82
N GLN A 101 -15.63 28.94 -30.08
CA GLN A 101 -16.71 29.74 -30.67
C GLN A 101 -16.93 29.38 -32.15
N PRO A 102 -18.10 29.70 -32.73
CA PRO A 102 -18.34 29.54 -34.17
C PRO A 102 -17.21 30.14 -35.03
N GLY A 103 -16.73 29.38 -36.03
CA GLY A 103 -15.57 29.76 -36.86
C GLY A 103 -14.20 29.30 -36.34
N TYR A 104 -14.14 28.78 -35.10
CA TYR A 104 -12.93 28.24 -34.49
C TYR A 104 -13.08 26.75 -34.19
N MET A 105 -11.96 26.02 -34.15
CA MET A 105 -11.91 24.62 -33.71
C MET A 105 -10.61 24.35 -32.96
N TRP A 106 -10.53 23.16 -32.35
CA TRP A 106 -9.35 22.70 -31.64
C TRP A 106 -8.24 22.31 -32.63
N PHE A 107 -7.05 22.87 -32.43
CA PHE A 107 -5.78 22.52 -33.08
C PHE A 107 -4.75 22.16 -32.01
N GLY A 108 -4.88 20.95 -31.49
CA GLY A 108 -4.33 20.53 -30.21
C GLY A 108 -5.33 20.71 -29.09
N GLU A 109 -5.18 19.89 -28.05
CA GLU A 109 -5.97 19.95 -26.84
C GLU A 109 -5.74 21.29 -26.12
N GLY A 110 -6.78 22.11 -26.04
CA GLY A 110 -6.85 23.38 -25.33
C GLY A 110 -6.62 24.59 -26.23
N ASN A 111 -6.45 24.40 -27.55
CA ASN A 111 -6.01 25.45 -28.46
C ASN A 111 -7.03 25.74 -29.57
N CYS A 112 -7.85 26.77 -29.39
CA CYS A 112 -8.79 27.23 -30.40
C CYS A 112 -8.08 28.06 -31.47
N SER A 113 -8.28 27.72 -32.73
CA SER A 113 -7.82 28.52 -33.88
C SER A 113 -8.87 28.52 -34.99
N ILE A 114 -8.81 29.56 -35.83
CA ILE A 114 -9.70 29.69 -36.99
C ILE A 114 -9.43 28.52 -37.94
N TYR A 115 -10.47 27.89 -38.44
CA TYR A 115 -10.37 26.90 -39.51
C TYR A 115 -11.07 27.38 -40.76
N ASP A 116 -10.57 26.94 -41.90
CA ASP A 116 -11.19 27.18 -43.19
C ASP A 116 -12.16 26.04 -43.50
N ALA A 117 -13.46 26.33 -43.46
CA ALA A 117 -14.50 25.37 -43.79
C ALA A 117 -14.43 24.88 -45.25
N SER A 118 -13.80 25.65 -46.15
CA SER A 118 -13.58 25.22 -47.54
C SER A 118 -12.49 24.15 -47.67
N ASN A 119 -11.63 24.01 -46.65
CA ASN A 119 -10.56 23.02 -46.57
C ASN A 119 -11.00 21.70 -45.91
N ILE A 120 -12.30 21.49 -45.73
CA ILE A 120 -12.86 20.25 -45.17
C ILE A 120 -13.16 19.25 -46.29
N GLN A 121 -12.78 18.00 -46.06
CA GLN A 121 -12.98 16.89 -46.98
C GLN A 121 -13.62 15.71 -46.24
N GLY A 122 -14.61 15.08 -46.85
CA GLY A 122 -15.16 13.81 -46.39
C GLY A 122 -14.35 12.62 -46.88
N CYS A 123 -14.46 11.48 -46.18
CA CYS A 123 -13.82 10.21 -46.52
C CYS A 123 -13.99 9.88 -48.02
N ARG A 124 -15.21 10.03 -48.57
CA ARG A 124 -15.50 9.59 -49.94
C ARG A 124 -14.68 10.37 -50.96
N LYS A 125 -14.62 11.68 -50.78
CA LYS A 125 -13.87 12.58 -51.65
C LYS A 125 -12.36 12.33 -51.54
N PHE A 126 -11.84 11.99 -50.36
CA PHE A 126 -10.44 11.62 -50.20
C PHE A 126 -10.09 10.36 -51.00
N ILE A 127 -10.91 9.31 -50.85
CA ILE A 127 -10.70 8.04 -51.56
C ILE A 127 -10.85 8.22 -53.08
N ASP A 128 -11.83 8.98 -53.55
CA ASP A 128 -12.02 9.23 -54.98
C ASP A 128 -10.82 10.00 -55.59
N GLU A 129 -10.17 10.89 -54.83
CA GLU A 129 -8.96 11.62 -55.25
C GLU A 129 -7.66 10.82 -55.08
N SER A 130 -7.68 9.69 -54.38
CA SER A 130 -6.47 8.94 -53.99
C SER A 130 -5.63 8.41 -55.15
N ASN A 131 -6.25 8.07 -56.29
CA ASN A 131 -5.53 7.63 -57.49
C ASN A 131 -4.69 8.75 -58.12
N ASN A 132 -5.26 9.96 -58.18
CA ASN A 132 -4.54 11.14 -58.67
C ASN A 132 -3.40 11.50 -57.71
N LEU A 133 -3.68 11.46 -56.40
CA LEU A 133 -2.68 11.69 -55.36
C LEU A 133 -1.52 10.68 -55.42
N THR A 134 -1.81 9.41 -55.69
CA THR A 134 -0.79 8.36 -55.89
C THR A 134 0.14 8.70 -57.05
N THR A 135 -0.44 9.20 -58.16
CA THR A 135 0.31 9.60 -59.35
C THR A 135 1.16 10.84 -59.06
N GLU A 136 0.62 11.84 -58.35
CA GLU A 136 1.34 13.06 -57.92
C GLU A 136 2.54 12.73 -57.01
N LEU A 137 2.40 11.71 -56.16
CA LEU A 137 3.45 11.21 -55.26
C LEU A 137 4.49 10.31 -55.96
N GLY A 138 4.29 9.98 -57.24
CA GLY A 138 5.20 9.13 -58.01
C GLY A 138 5.19 7.65 -57.56
N LEU A 139 4.10 7.17 -56.97
CA LEU A 139 3.97 5.80 -56.47
C LEU A 139 3.41 4.87 -57.55
N SER A 140 3.89 3.62 -57.59
CA SER A 140 3.45 2.61 -58.57
C SER A 140 2.11 1.96 -58.21
N GLU A 141 1.75 1.94 -56.93
CA GLU A 141 0.52 1.35 -56.40
C GLU A 141 -0.16 2.34 -55.46
N ASN A 142 -1.50 2.34 -55.41
CA ASN A 142 -2.26 3.23 -54.54
C ASN A 142 -2.21 2.71 -53.09
N PRO A 143 -1.50 3.40 -52.18
CA PRO A 143 -1.35 2.91 -50.80
C PRO A 143 -2.62 3.12 -49.95
N PHE A 144 -3.59 3.88 -50.47
CA PHE A 144 -4.85 4.21 -49.79
C PHE A 144 -6.00 3.26 -50.17
N ILE A 145 -5.80 2.35 -51.13
CA ILE A 145 -6.79 1.33 -51.51
C ILE A 145 -6.10 -0.04 -51.55
N ILE A 146 -6.39 -0.88 -50.57
CA ILE A 146 -5.74 -2.18 -50.37
C ILE A 146 -6.75 -3.30 -50.66
N ASN A 147 -6.36 -4.25 -51.50
CA ASN A 147 -7.12 -5.49 -51.72
C ASN A 147 -6.45 -6.64 -50.94
N LEU A 148 -7.24 -7.30 -50.09
CA LEU A 148 -6.78 -8.31 -49.14
C LEU A 148 -6.81 -9.76 -49.67
N ASP A 149 -7.20 -9.98 -50.93
CA ASP A 149 -7.35 -11.33 -51.49
C ASP A 149 -6.07 -11.88 -52.16
N GLN A 150 -4.87 -11.40 -51.77
CA GLN A 150 -3.62 -11.94 -52.32
C GLN A 150 -3.49 -13.45 -52.05
N LYS A 151 -2.89 -14.18 -53.00
CA LYS A 151 -2.72 -15.64 -52.88
C LYS A 151 -1.71 -15.97 -51.78
N ARG A 152 -2.09 -16.83 -50.82
CA ARG A 152 -1.18 -17.42 -49.83
C ARG A 152 -0.04 -18.15 -50.55
N VAL A 153 1.20 -17.75 -50.27
CA VAL A 153 2.40 -18.48 -50.67
C VAL A 153 2.86 -19.25 -49.42
N ASP A 154 2.96 -20.57 -49.53
CA ASP A 154 3.54 -21.46 -48.50
C ASP A 154 2.86 -21.50 -47.12
N ASN A 155 1.52 -21.41 -47.04
CA ASN A 155 0.76 -21.48 -45.77
C ASN A 155 1.15 -20.45 -44.69
N LYS A 156 2.00 -19.47 -45.00
CA LYS A 156 2.36 -18.40 -44.08
C LYS A 156 1.21 -17.39 -43.96
N PRO A 157 1.02 -16.77 -42.78
CA PRO A 157 0.02 -15.72 -42.62
C PRO A 157 0.30 -14.58 -43.60
N LEU A 158 -0.73 -14.14 -44.32
CA LEU A 158 -0.65 -12.98 -45.20
C LEU A 158 -0.45 -11.74 -44.32
N SER A 159 0.65 -11.04 -44.53
CA SER A 159 0.96 -9.78 -43.86
C SER A 159 1.22 -8.71 -44.91
N TYR A 160 0.31 -7.76 -45.01
CA TYR A 160 0.46 -6.56 -45.81
C TYR A 160 1.27 -5.53 -45.02
N LYS A 161 2.32 -5.00 -45.64
CA LYS A 161 3.09 -3.88 -45.13
C LYS A 161 2.98 -2.75 -46.14
N VAL A 162 2.20 -1.73 -45.80
CA VAL A 162 1.92 -0.60 -46.70
C VAL A 162 2.51 0.66 -46.10
N ILE A 163 3.34 1.37 -46.86
CA ILE A 163 3.91 2.64 -46.43
C ILE A 163 2.96 3.74 -46.87
N ILE A 164 2.40 4.47 -45.92
CA ILE A 164 1.59 5.65 -46.17
C ILE A 164 2.52 6.88 -46.14
N PRO A 165 2.68 7.62 -47.26
CA PRO A 165 3.55 8.78 -47.32
C PRO A 165 2.91 10.01 -46.65
N GLU A 166 3.75 10.97 -46.27
CA GLU A 166 3.28 12.30 -45.89
C GLU A 166 2.67 13.01 -47.11
N LEU A 167 1.50 13.63 -46.92
CA LEU A 167 0.81 14.32 -48.02
C LEU A 167 1.51 15.65 -48.38
N PRO A 168 1.50 16.07 -49.65
CA PRO A 168 1.93 17.41 -50.05
C PRO A 168 1.11 18.50 -49.34
N VAL A 169 1.71 19.65 -49.05
CA VAL A 169 1.07 20.73 -48.26
C VAL A 169 -0.31 21.11 -48.80
N GLU A 170 -0.47 21.20 -50.13
CA GLU A 170 -1.74 21.56 -50.78
C GLU A 170 -2.86 20.51 -50.63
N ARG A 171 -2.49 19.28 -50.29
CA ARG A 171 -3.41 18.14 -50.12
C ARG A 171 -3.71 17.85 -48.64
N ARG A 172 -3.10 18.58 -47.69
CA ARG A 172 -3.32 18.42 -46.23
C ARG A 172 -4.63 19.07 -45.79
N LYS A 173 -5.75 18.43 -46.11
CA LYS A 173 -7.10 18.89 -45.78
C LYS A 173 -7.58 18.32 -44.44
N LEU A 174 -8.46 19.05 -43.77
CA LEU A 174 -9.16 18.55 -42.58
C LEU A 174 -10.18 17.49 -43.02
N GLN A 175 -10.11 16.31 -42.42
CA GLN A 175 -10.97 15.19 -42.73
C GLN A 175 -12.12 15.09 -41.71
N LEU A 176 -13.33 14.88 -42.20
CA LEU A 176 -14.53 14.65 -41.37
C LEU A 176 -14.54 13.22 -40.81
N THR A 177 -14.70 13.05 -39.49
CA THR A 177 -14.92 11.75 -38.84
C THR A 177 -15.87 11.84 -37.64
N LEU A 178 -16.87 10.97 -37.59
CA LEU A 178 -17.76 10.82 -36.42
C LEU A 178 -17.40 9.62 -35.54
N CYS A 179 -16.37 8.85 -35.93
CA CYS A 179 -15.98 7.60 -35.31
C CYS A 179 -14.77 7.75 -34.38
N SER A 180 -14.49 8.95 -33.85
CA SER A 180 -13.36 9.17 -32.95
C SER A 180 -13.74 10.05 -31.76
N ARG A 181 -13.23 9.72 -30.58
CA ARG A 181 -13.37 10.55 -29.35
C ARG A 181 -12.35 11.70 -29.27
N PHE A 182 -11.36 11.74 -30.17
CA PHE A 182 -10.30 12.76 -30.19
C PHE A 182 -10.55 13.86 -31.22
N VAL A 183 -11.83 14.14 -31.47
CA VAL A 183 -12.30 15.25 -32.30
C VAL A 183 -13.42 15.95 -31.56
N ASP A 184 -13.57 17.26 -31.79
CA ASP A 184 -14.69 18.03 -31.24
C ASP A 184 -16.01 17.46 -31.82
N PRO A 185 -16.98 17.00 -30.99
CA PRO A 185 -18.22 16.43 -31.49
C PRO A 185 -19.05 17.39 -32.35
N THR A 186 -18.94 18.70 -32.09
CA THR A 186 -19.63 19.75 -32.83
C THR A 186 -18.88 20.14 -34.11
N ARG A 187 -17.57 19.89 -34.15
CA ARG A 187 -16.67 20.15 -35.28
C ARG A 187 -15.78 18.93 -35.51
N PRO A 188 -16.37 17.84 -36.02
CA PRO A 188 -15.73 16.52 -36.07
C PRO A 188 -14.68 16.42 -37.20
N TYR A 189 -13.73 17.34 -37.20
CA TYR A 189 -12.70 17.50 -38.22
C TYR A 189 -11.32 17.35 -37.60
N THR A 190 -10.42 16.67 -38.29
CA THR A 190 -9.02 16.57 -37.87
C THR A 190 -8.11 16.28 -39.06
N TYR A 191 -6.80 16.47 -38.91
CA TYR A 191 -5.86 15.98 -39.91
C TYR A 191 -5.78 14.46 -39.84
N GLY A 192 -5.90 13.82 -41.00
CA GLY A 192 -5.92 12.38 -41.09
C GLY A 192 -5.84 11.88 -42.51
N VAL A 193 -5.66 10.58 -42.66
CA VAL A 193 -5.60 9.84 -43.92
C VAL A 193 -6.59 8.69 -43.86
N TRP A 194 -7.33 8.50 -44.95
CA TRP A 194 -8.24 7.36 -45.11
C TRP A 194 -7.58 6.26 -45.95
N VAL A 195 -7.79 5.02 -45.53
CA VAL A 195 -7.36 3.82 -46.25
C VAL A 195 -8.59 2.93 -46.44
N GLN A 196 -8.89 2.57 -47.67
CA GLN A 196 -9.95 1.62 -48.02
C GLN A 196 -9.38 0.21 -48.09
N LEU A 197 -10.02 -0.73 -47.42
CA LEU A 197 -9.74 -2.16 -47.46
C LEU A 197 -10.86 -2.87 -48.23
N ASN A 198 -10.49 -3.73 -49.18
CA ASN A 198 -11.41 -4.53 -49.97
C ASN A 198 -11.08 -6.01 -49.82
N SER A 199 -12.10 -6.86 -49.79
CA SER A 199 -11.95 -8.32 -49.91
C SER A 199 -13.14 -8.94 -50.63
N ASP A 200 -12.89 -9.80 -51.60
CA ASP A 200 -13.86 -10.58 -52.36
C ASP A 200 -14.39 -11.78 -51.57
N LYS A 201 -13.57 -12.33 -50.67
CA LYS A 201 -13.91 -13.50 -49.84
C LYS A 201 -14.33 -13.15 -48.42
N GLY A 202 -14.15 -11.88 -48.04
CA GLY A 202 -14.18 -11.46 -46.65
C GLY A 202 -12.89 -11.84 -45.93
N ALA A 203 -12.47 -11.01 -44.99
CA ALA A 203 -11.25 -11.19 -44.24
C ALA A 203 -11.44 -10.70 -42.82
N LYS A 204 -10.81 -11.37 -41.86
CA LYS A 204 -10.68 -10.85 -40.50
C LYS A 204 -9.22 -10.48 -40.33
N VAL A 205 -8.97 -9.20 -40.06
CA VAL A 205 -7.62 -8.64 -40.11
C VAL A 205 -7.30 -7.88 -38.84
N ASN A 206 -6.02 -7.94 -38.47
CA ASN A 206 -5.44 -7.09 -37.45
C ASN A 206 -4.68 -5.94 -38.11
N ILE A 207 -4.91 -4.72 -37.64
CA ILE A 207 -4.36 -3.49 -38.21
C ILE A 207 -3.52 -2.78 -37.14
N GLU A 208 -2.26 -2.51 -37.46
CA GLU A 208 -1.27 -1.90 -36.56
C GLU A 208 -0.46 -0.82 -37.30
N ILE A 209 -0.01 0.19 -36.58
CA ILE A 209 0.81 1.28 -37.13
C ILE A 209 2.29 1.06 -36.76
N ASN A 210 3.22 1.50 -37.61
CA ASN A 210 4.68 1.59 -37.46
C ASN A 210 5.48 0.32 -37.13
N LYS A 211 5.14 -0.41 -36.08
CA LYS A 211 5.85 -1.61 -35.62
C LYS A 211 4.88 -2.57 -34.93
N ARG A 212 5.11 -3.87 -35.11
CA ARG A 212 4.55 -4.93 -34.24
C ARG A 212 5.51 -5.12 -33.07
N TYR A 213 5.03 -4.93 -31.86
CA TYR A 213 5.83 -5.08 -30.65
C TYR A 213 5.64 -6.48 -30.07
N THR A 214 6.74 -7.12 -29.66
CA THR A 214 6.73 -8.42 -28.97
C THR A 214 6.56 -8.25 -27.46
N VAL A 215 6.37 -9.36 -26.72
CA VAL A 215 6.35 -9.34 -25.25
C VAL A 215 7.68 -8.80 -24.69
N ASP A 216 8.80 -9.15 -25.31
CA ASP A 216 10.12 -8.63 -24.93
C ASP A 216 10.23 -7.13 -25.16
N ASP A 217 9.66 -6.60 -26.25
CA ASP A 217 9.62 -5.16 -26.47
C ASP A 217 8.81 -4.45 -25.35
N ILE A 218 7.68 -5.04 -24.91
CA ILE A 218 6.84 -4.50 -23.82
C ILE A 218 7.60 -4.52 -22.50
N ASN A 219 8.16 -5.67 -22.12
CA ASN A 219 8.92 -5.81 -20.87
C ASN A 219 10.12 -4.86 -20.85
N LEU A 220 10.81 -4.69 -21.98
CA LEU A 220 11.93 -3.76 -22.10
C LEU A 220 11.46 -2.31 -21.95
N ALA A 221 10.39 -1.90 -22.62
CA ALA A 221 9.84 -0.55 -22.54
C ALA A 221 9.33 -0.22 -21.13
N ASP A 222 8.67 -1.18 -20.47
CA ASP A 222 8.16 -1.06 -19.11
C ASP A 222 9.33 -0.98 -18.09
N ALA A 223 10.37 -1.82 -18.24
CA ALA A 223 11.56 -1.78 -17.39
C ALA A 223 12.36 -0.48 -17.56
N GLN A 224 12.42 0.06 -18.79
CA GLN A 224 13.10 1.32 -19.09
C GLN A 224 12.22 2.55 -18.83
N GLN A 225 10.93 2.35 -18.55
CA GLN A 225 9.92 3.40 -18.46
C GLN A 225 9.90 4.37 -19.66
N THR A 226 10.27 3.89 -20.86
CA THR A 226 10.41 4.74 -22.06
C THR A 226 9.18 4.68 -22.94
N LYS A 227 8.57 5.84 -23.19
CA LYS A 227 7.41 5.96 -24.10
C LYS A 227 7.85 5.86 -25.55
N ILE A 228 7.49 4.75 -26.21
CA ILE A 228 7.79 4.47 -27.62
C ILE A 228 6.50 4.26 -28.42
N GLY A 229 6.50 4.58 -29.71
CA GLY A 229 5.33 4.41 -30.57
C GLY A 229 4.90 5.71 -31.25
N THR A 230 3.60 5.92 -31.40
CA THR A 230 2.98 7.03 -32.12
C THR A 230 1.79 7.62 -31.38
N GLU A 231 1.58 8.93 -31.50
CA GLU A 231 0.41 9.63 -30.97
C GLU A 231 -0.78 9.63 -31.96
N LEU A 232 -0.65 8.91 -33.08
CA LEU A 232 -1.72 8.74 -34.06
C LEU A 232 -2.85 7.87 -33.50
N VAL A 233 -4.06 8.11 -33.99
CA VAL A 233 -5.28 7.42 -33.58
C VAL A 233 -5.82 6.58 -34.74
N LEU A 234 -6.34 5.39 -34.44
CA LEU A 234 -7.03 4.52 -35.38
C LEU A 234 -8.54 4.55 -35.14
N ALA A 235 -9.30 4.82 -36.20
CA ALA A 235 -10.73 4.63 -36.24
C ALA A 235 -11.12 3.87 -37.50
N THR A 236 -12.22 3.12 -37.44
CA THR A 236 -12.74 2.39 -38.60
C THR A 236 -14.26 2.54 -38.72
N THR A 237 -14.74 2.44 -39.96
CA THR A 237 -16.15 2.56 -40.32
C THR A 237 -16.43 1.78 -41.60
N GLU A 238 -17.62 1.19 -41.69
CA GLU A 238 -18.12 0.59 -42.93
C GLU A 238 -18.62 1.64 -43.93
N LYS A 239 -18.96 2.84 -43.44
CA LYS A 239 -19.54 3.92 -44.24
C LYS A 239 -18.60 5.10 -44.37
N CYS A 240 -18.31 5.45 -45.61
CA CYS A 240 -17.44 6.56 -45.98
C CYS A 240 -18.30 7.78 -46.31
N LEU A 241 -18.40 8.72 -45.37
CA LEU A 241 -19.28 9.88 -45.49
C LEU A 241 -18.75 10.89 -46.52
N PRO A 242 -19.59 11.42 -47.43
CA PRO A 242 -19.23 12.51 -48.33
C PRO A 242 -19.35 13.89 -47.64
N SER A 243 -20.27 14.04 -46.69
CA SER A 243 -20.55 15.27 -45.94
C SER A 243 -21.27 14.97 -44.61
N PHE A 244 -21.46 15.98 -43.77
CA PHE A 244 -22.20 15.86 -42.50
C PHE A 244 -23.69 15.52 -42.75
N SER A 245 -24.18 14.43 -42.14
CA SER A 245 -25.56 13.96 -42.20
C SER A 245 -25.95 13.42 -40.81
N GLU A 246 -26.95 14.01 -40.17
CA GLU A 246 -27.31 13.74 -38.76
C GLU A 246 -28.04 12.41 -38.52
N LYS A 247 -28.30 11.59 -39.56
CA LYS A 247 -29.32 10.52 -39.50
C LYS A 247 -28.86 9.09 -39.81
N GLU A 248 -27.59 8.75 -39.69
CA GLU A 248 -27.15 7.37 -39.92
C GLU A 248 -26.63 6.67 -38.67
N SER A 249 -27.14 5.45 -38.42
CA SER A 249 -26.69 4.57 -37.34
C SER A 249 -25.23 4.19 -37.55
N ARG A 250 -24.49 4.18 -36.44
CA ARG A 250 -23.03 4.14 -36.43
C ARG A 250 -22.55 2.79 -35.90
N GLU A 251 -21.95 1.98 -36.77
CA GLU A 251 -21.03 0.92 -36.33
C GLU A 251 -19.61 1.46 -36.52
N CYS A 252 -19.08 2.07 -35.47
CA CYS A 252 -17.73 2.60 -35.42
C CYS A 252 -16.91 1.71 -34.48
N LEU A 253 -15.73 1.27 -34.92
CA LEU A 253 -14.71 0.76 -34.02
C LEU A 253 -13.57 1.76 -33.97
N TYR A 254 -13.20 2.21 -32.77
CA TYR A 254 -12.09 3.13 -32.59
C TYR A 254 -11.17 2.64 -31.48
N ARG A 255 -9.89 2.99 -31.60
CA ARG A 255 -8.87 2.64 -30.61
C ARG A 255 -7.88 3.78 -30.46
N ASN A 256 -7.68 4.16 -29.21
CA ASN A 256 -6.60 5.02 -28.79
C ASN A 256 -6.07 4.44 -27.51
N GLY A 257 -4.87 3.88 -27.58
CA GLY A 257 -4.30 3.13 -26.48
C GLY A 257 -3.10 2.40 -27.02
N GLY A 258 -2.04 2.43 -26.23
CA GLY A 258 -0.87 1.62 -26.45
C GLY A 258 -1.11 0.15 -26.15
N ILE A 259 -0.13 -0.68 -26.42
CA ILE A 259 -0.10 -2.06 -25.89
C ILE A 259 0.12 -2.03 -24.37
N SER A 260 0.91 -1.06 -23.88
CA SER A 260 1.11 -0.74 -22.46
C SER A 260 1.10 0.78 -22.24
N GLU A 261 1.33 1.22 -21.01
CA GLU A 261 1.55 2.65 -20.70
C GLU A 261 2.72 3.26 -21.50
N TYR A 262 3.73 2.44 -21.79
CA TYR A 262 4.98 2.83 -22.41
C TYR A 262 4.99 2.57 -23.93
N ILE A 263 4.29 1.56 -24.43
CA ILE A 263 4.20 1.32 -25.89
C ILE A 263 2.92 1.92 -26.46
N ARG A 264 2.96 3.16 -26.92
CA ARG A 264 1.84 3.89 -27.54
C ARG A 264 1.67 3.52 -29.01
N ASN A 265 1.24 2.29 -29.31
CA ASN A 265 0.94 1.91 -30.69
C ASN A 265 -0.51 1.44 -30.84
N PRO A 266 -1.36 2.16 -31.60
CA PRO A 266 -2.75 1.79 -31.74
C PRO A 266 -2.88 0.53 -32.60
N ARG A 267 -3.82 -0.32 -32.19
CA ARG A 267 -4.13 -1.60 -32.85
C ARG A 267 -5.62 -1.84 -32.86
N LEU A 268 -6.14 -2.40 -33.96
CA LEU A 268 -7.56 -2.73 -34.09
C LEU A 268 -7.77 -4.00 -34.90
N THR A 269 -8.72 -4.84 -34.48
CA THR A 269 -9.17 -6.01 -35.25
C THR A 269 -10.47 -5.67 -35.96
N ALA A 270 -10.51 -5.87 -37.27
CA ALA A 270 -11.67 -5.56 -38.11
C ALA A 270 -12.15 -6.83 -38.84
N ILE A 271 -13.48 -6.94 -38.99
CA ILE A 271 -14.12 -7.96 -39.80
C ILE A 271 -14.55 -7.29 -41.10
N ILE A 272 -13.96 -7.69 -42.21
CA ILE A 272 -14.21 -7.14 -43.53
C ILE A 272 -15.15 -8.08 -44.25
N ASN A 273 -16.36 -7.58 -44.50
CA ASN A 273 -17.39 -8.33 -45.18
C ASN A 273 -17.06 -8.48 -46.68
N PRO A 274 -17.38 -9.62 -47.31
CA PRO A 274 -17.13 -9.83 -48.73
C PRO A 274 -17.78 -8.74 -49.59
N LYS A 275 -17.00 -8.13 -50.49
CA LYS A 275 -17.40 -7.09 -51.45
C LYS A 275 -17.96 -5.81 -50.83
N VAL A 276 -17.75 -5.60 -49.54
CA VAL A 276 -18.10 -4.36 -48.85
C VAL A 276 -16.80 -3.63 -48.50
N PRO A 277 -16.58 -2.40 -49.02
CA PRO A 277 -15.37 -1.65 -48.70
C PRO A 277 -15.39 -1.24 -47.23
N TYR A 278 -14.26 -1.44 -46.56
CA TYR A 278 -14.08 -1.08 -45.15
C TYR A 278 -13.08 0.07 -45.06
N TYR A 279 -13.32 1.06 -44.22
CA TYR A 279 -12.53 2.30 -44.20
C TYR A 279 -11.80 2.45 -42.87
N VAL A 280 -10.49 2.65 -42.95
CA VAL A 280 -9.59 2.88 -41.82
C VAL A 280 -9.15 4.34 -41.87
N PHE A 281 -9.33 5.05 -40.76
CA PHE A 281 -8.92 6.43 -40.58
C PHE A 281 -7.77 6.51 -39.59
N ILE A 282 -6.64 7.03 -40.06
CA ILE A 282 -5.46 7.30 -39.23
C ILE A 282 -5.37 8.80 -39.07
N HIS A 283 -5.41 9.31 -37.83
CA HIS A 283 -5.51 10.74 -37.61
C HIS A 283 -4.77 11.25 -36.37
N SER A 284 -4.51 12.55 -36.32
CA SER A 284 -3.97 13.21 -35.13
C SER A 284 -5.09 13.59 -34.16
N ARG A 285 -4.76 13.69 -32.88
CA ARG A 285 -5.71 14.13 -31.84
C ARG A 285 -5.98 15.63 -32.00
N TYR A 286 -7.26 16.01 -32.09
CA TYR A 286 -7.70 17.42 -32.21
C TYR A 286 -6.92 18.23 -33.25
N ALA A 287 -6.60 17.67 -34.42
CA ALA A 287 -5.81 18.34 -35.45
C ALA A 287 -4.45 18.91 -34.98
N SER A 288 -3.84 18.32 -33.95
CA SER A 288 -2.59 18.81 -33.33
C SER A 288 -1.39 18.86 -34.28
N MET A 289 -1.37 17.98 -35.28
CA MET A 289 -0.33 17.92 -36.30
C MET A 289 -0.87 17.35 -37.61
N THR A 290 -0.21 17.66 -38.71
CA THR A 290 -0.41 16.94 -39.99
C THR A 290 0.21 15.56 -39.91
N ILE A 291 -0.29 14.61 -40.71
CA ILE A 291 0.11 13.21 -40.61
C ILE A 291 1.48 12.99 -41.27
N PRO A 292 2.52 12.57 -40.52
CA PRO A 292 3.81 12.21 -41.09
C PRO A 292 3.72 10.88 -41.85
N SER A 293 4.78 10.49 -42.55
CA SER A 293 4.85 9.14 -43.13
C SER A 293 4.79 8.07 -42.02
N PHE A 294 4.02 7.02 -42.25
CA PHE A 294 3.92 5.88 -41.33
C PHE A 294 3.78 4.56 -42.10
N THR A 295 4.02 3.45 -41.41
CA THR A 295 3.80 2.11 -41.98
C THR A 295 2.53 1.49 -41.41
N LEU A 296 1.67 0.94 -42.26
CA LEU A 296 0.49 0.19 -41.88
C LEU A 296 0.77 -1.30 -42.03
N TYR A 297 0.62 -2.05 -40.95
CA TYR A 297 0.72 -3.51 -40.91
C TYR A 297 -0.68 -4.10 -40.82
N ILE A 298 -1.05 -4.93 -41.80
CA ILE A 298 -2.32 -5.65 -41.81
C ILE A 298 -2.00 -7.14 -41.88
N SER A 299 -2.46 -7.95 -40.93
CA SER A 299 -2.32 -9.40 -40.99
C SER A 299 -3.66 -10.10 -40.89
N ASP A 300 -3.78 -11.24 -41.57
CA ASP A 300 -4.87 -12.18 -41.33
C ASP A 300 -4.91 -12.57 -39.84
N THR A 301 -6.10 -12.65 -39.28
CA THR A 301 -6.33 -13.17 -37.94
C THR A 301 -7.65 -13.92 -37.86
N HIS A 302 -7.63 -15.12 -37.28
CA HIS A 302 -8.85 -15.89 -37.06
C HIS A 302 -9.62 -15.37 -35.84
N HIS A 303 -8.91 -14.97 -34.79
CA HIS A 303 -9.52 -14.42 -33.58
C HIS A 303 -8.62 -13.48 -32.80
N SER A 304 -9.24 -12.56 -32.04
CA SER A 304 -8.53 -11.63 -31.16
C SER A 304 -7.65 -12.41 -30.18
N CYS A 305 -8.13 -13.53 -29.65
CA CYS A 305 -7.37 -14.38 -28.73
C CYS A 305 -6.02 -14.88 -29.26
N SER A 306 -5.84 -15.10 -30.57
CA SER A 306 -4.54 -15.55 -31.11
C SER A 306 -3.64 -14.42 -31.54
N SER A 307 -4.19 -13.22 -31.65
CA SER A 307 -3.46 -12.09 -32.20
C SER A 307 -3.15 -11.05 -31.13
N THR A 308 -4.09 -10.76 -30.23
CA THR A 308 -4.04 -9.69 -29.21
C THR A 308 -3.79 -10.24 -27.80
N SER A 309 -3.48 -11.52 -27.64
CA SER A 309 -3.25 -12.10 -26.30
C SER A 309 -1.87 -11.75 -25.75
N PHE A 310 -1.80 -11.51 -24.45
CA PHE A 310 -0.54 -11.51 -23.72
C PHE A 310 -0.15 -12.96 -23.42
N THR A 311 1.03 -13.37 -23.87
CA THR A 311 1.59 -14.70 -23.53
C THR A 311 2.17 -14.65 -22.12
N ILE A 312 1.69 -15.52 -21.23
CA ILE A 312 2.18 -15.60 -19.85
C ILE A 312 3.17 -16.76 -19.73
N SER A 313 4.41 -16.46 -19.37
CA SER A 313 5.45 -17.47 -19.17
C SER A 313 5.24 -18.23 -17.85
N TRP A 314 5.46 -19.55 -17.89
CA TRP A 314 5.44 -20.41 -16.70
C TRP A 314 6.43 -19.96 -15.61
N ASN A 315 7.58 -19.41 -15.98
CA ASN A 315 8.56 -18.88 -15.03
C ASN A 315 7.97 -17.74 -14.17
N SER A 316 7.08 -16.93 -14.74
CA SER A 316 6.40 -15.86 -14.02
C SER A 316 5.33 -16.41 -13.07
N ILE A 317 4.58 -17.44 -13.50
CA ILE A 317 3.51 -18.07 -12.71
C ILE A 317 4.07 -18.81 -11.48
N ILE A 318 5.21 -19.49 -11.63
CA ILE A 318 5.84 -20.30 -10.56
C ILE A 318 6.67 -19.44 -9.59
N SER A 319 6.92 -18.17 -9.92
CA SER A 319 7.65 -17.26 -9.03
C SER A 319 6.95 -17.10 -7.65
N PRO A 320 7.68 -16.80 -6.55
CA PRO A 320 7.08 -16.71 -5.21
C PRO A 320 5.91 -15.75 -5.08
N ASN A 321 5.87 -14.70 -5.93
CA ASN A 321 4.85 -13.67 -5.93
C ASN A 321 3.74 -13.90 -6.98
N GLY A 322 3.89 -14.93 -7.83
CA GLY A 322 3.05 -15.18 -9.01
C GLY A 322 3.23 -14.12 -10.11
N PHE A 323 2.62 -14.37 -11.26
CA PHE A 323 2.46 -13.35 -12.30
C PHE A 323 1.49 -12.27 -11.80
N ARG A 324 1.83 -10.99 -12.00
CA ARG A 324 0.97 -9.84 -11.71
C ARG A 324 1.02 -8.86 -12.85
N GLY A 325 -0.13 -8.32 -13.25
CA GLY A 325 -0.23 -7.27 -14.25
C GLY A 325 -1.37 -6.31 -13.97
N SER A 326 -1.22 -5.05 -14.35
CA SER A 326 -2.25 -4.00 -14.21
C SER A 326 -2.71 -3.53 -15.58
N TYR A 327 -4.02 -3.59 -15.83
CA TYR A 327 -4.61 -3.40 -17.15
C TYR A 327 -5.65 -2.28 -17.12
N ASN A 328 -5.38 -1.21 -17.86
CA ASN A 328 -6.27 -0.05 -17.98
C ASN A 328 -7.27 -0.26 -19.13
N LEU A 329 -8.56 -0.11 -18.83
CA LEU A 329 -9.70 -0.23 -19.74
C LEU A 329 -9.53 0.49 -21.09
N GLU A 330 -8.77 1.59 -21.15
CA GLU A 330 -8.48 2.29 -22.41
C GLU A 330 -7.80 1.40 -23.46
N ASN A 331 -7.04 0.40 -23.02
CA ASN A 331 -6.33 -0.55 -23.86
C ASN A 331 -7.14 -1.85 -24.13
N ALA A 332 -8.34 -1.99 -23.53
CA ALA A 332 -9.12 -3.24 -23.53
C ALA A 332 -9.81 -3.58 -24.85
N VAL A 333 -9.39 -4.68 -25.46
CA VAL A 333 -10.05 -5.55 -26.45
C VAL A 333 -11.58 -5.59 -26.54
N ILE A 334 -12.25 -5.14 -27.60
CA ILE A 334 -13.63 -5.61 -27.84
C ILE A 334 -13.58 -6.99 -28.50
N SER A 335 -14.14 -8.01 -27.85
CA SER A 335 -14.17 -9.38 -28.34
C SER A 335 -15.41 -10.12 -27.85
N ARG A 336 -15.77 -11.18 -28.57
CA ARG A 336 -16.66 -12.24 -28.11
C ARG A 336 -15.85 -13.52 -27.93
N ASN A 337 -16.41 -14.51 -27.26
CA ASN A 337 -15.75 -15.81 -27.08
C ASN A 337 -16.79 -16.95 -26.92
N ILE A 338 -16.32 -18.19 -26.82
CA ILE A 338 -17.19 -19.36 -26.74
C ILE A 338 -17.91 -19.52 -25.39
N CYS A 339 -17.37 -18.94 -24.31
CA CYS A 339 -18.03 -18.88 -23.00
C CYS A 339 -19.16 -17.82 -22.99
N ASN A 340 -18.90 -16.65 -23.55
CA ASN A 340 -19.83 -15.53 -23.65
C ASN A 340 -19.94 -15.04 -25.12
N PRO A 341 -21.07 -15.32 -25.79
CA PRO A 341 -21.25 -14.94 -27.20
C PRO A 341 -21.52 -13.43 -27.38
N SER A 342 -21.73 -12.69 -26.29
CA SER A 342 -21.87 -11.24 -26.31
C SER A 342 -20.54 -10.56 -26.58
N THR A 343 -20.60 -9.40 -27.22
CA THR A 343 -19.40 -8.63 -27.54
C THR A 343 -19.09 -7.68 -26.38
N ASN A 344 -18.03 -7.97 -25.62
CA ASN A 344 -17.66 -7.21 -24.43
C ASN A 344 -16.24 -6.63 -24.54
N LYS A 345 -15.87 -5.74 -23.61
CA LYS A 345 -14.51 -5.18 -23.49
C LYS A 345 -13.68 -6.04 -22.54
N GLY A 346 -12.41 -6.27 -22.86
CA GLY A 346 -11.56 -7.10 -22.03
C GLY A 346 -10.16 -7.31 -22.57
N PHE A 347 -9.42 -8.22 -21.95
CA PHE A 347 -8.04 -8.56 -22.31
C PHE A 347 -7.89 -10.06 -22.52
N TRP A 348 -7.12 -10.43 -23.55
CA TRP A 348 -6.81 -11.83 -23.83
C TRP A 348 -5.46 -12.19 -23.23
N PHE A 349 -5.37 -13.35 -22.59
CA PHE A 349 -4.13 -13.95 -22.11
C PHE A 349 -4.03 -15.37 -22.64
N MET A 350 -2.81 -15.79 -22.98
CA MET A 350 -2.51 -17.13 -23.43
C MET A 350 -1.56 -17.79 -22.43
N ILE A 351 -1.93 -19.00 -22.01
CA ILE A 351 -1.21 -19.81 -21.03
C ILE A 351 -0.96 -21.19 -21.64
N GLU A 352 0.29 -21.59 -21.75
CA GLU A 352 0.66 -22.94 -22.18
C GLU A 352 0.19 -23.98 -21.16
N GLY A 353 -0.30 -25.13 -21.61
CA GLY A 353 -0.72 -26.20 -20.71
C GLY A 353 0.42 -26.74 -19.85
N SER A 354 0.08 -27.23 -18.67
CA SER A 354 0.97 -28.01 -17.81
C SER A 354 0.12 -28.87 -16.86
N ASP A 355 0.72 -29.83 -16.16
CA ASP A 355 0.01 -30.62 -15.15
C ASP A 355 -0.02 -29.94 -13.77
N GLN A 356 -0.30 -28.64 -13.74
CA GLN A 356 -0.33 -27.81 -12.52
C GLN A 356 -1.71 -27.21 -12.27
N ILE A 357 -1.99 -26.86 -11.02
CA ILE A 357 -3.20 -26.12 -10.62
C ILE A 357 -2.84 -24.64 -10.46
N ILE A 358 -3.59 -23.78 -11.14
CA ILE A 358 -3.39 -22.32 -11.09
C ILE A 358 -4.55 -21.63 -10.41
N ASP A 359 -4.25 -20.54 -9.71
CA ASP A 359 -5.17 -19.60 -9.08
C ASP A 359 -5.08 -18.26 -9.83
N ILE A 360 -6.14 -17.95 -10.58
CA ILE A 360 -6.32 -16.72 -11.36
C ILE A 360 -7.23 -15.80 -10.55
N SER A 361 -6.75 -14.63 -10.18
CA SER A 361 -7.45 -13.73 -9.27
C SER A 361 -7.40 -12.29 -9.74
N THR A 362 -8.54 -11.59 -9.66
CA THR A 362 -8.62 -10.13 -9.81
C THR A 362 -8.93 -9.42 -8.50
N CYS A 363 -8.82 -10.11 -7.35
CA CYS A 363 -9.27 -9.63 -6.04
C CYS A 363 -8.50 -8.39 -5.54
N ASP A 364 -7.30 -8.14 -6.05
CA ASP A 364 -6.46 -6.98 -5.71
C ASP A 364 -6.84 -5.72 -6.53
N SER A 365 -8.04 -5.69 -7.12
CA SER A 365 -8.56 -4.59 -7.94
C SER A 365 -9.59 -3.74 -7.17
N GLY A 366 -9.92 -2.56 -7.70
CA GLY A 366 -11.06 -1.77 -7.23
C GLY A 366 -12.40 -2.50 -7.45
N ALA A 367 -13.51 -1.97 -6.92
CA ALA A 367 -14.83 -2.59 -7.04
C ALA A 367 -15.44 -2.40 -8.45
N PHE A 368 -14.98 -3.21 -9.40
CA PHE A 368 -15.47 -3.26 -10.77
C PHE A 368 -16.15 -4.60 -11.06
N ASP A 369 -17.10 -4.62 -12.00
CA ASP A 369 -17.68 -5.89 -12.50
C ASP A 369 -16.70 -6.56 -13.48
N VAL A 370 -16.06 -7.65 -13.03
CA VAL A 370 -15.06 -8.40 -13.79
C VAL A 370 -15.51 -9.85 -14.00
N THR A 371 -15.38 -10.33 -15.23
CA THR A 371 -15.66 -11.73 -15.59
C THR A 371 -14.39 -12.39 -16.13
N LEU A 372 -14.08 -13.59 -15.64
CA LEU A 372 -13.00 -14.43 -16.15
C LEU A 372 -13.60 -15.58 -16.96
N ASP A 373 -13.40 -15.55 -18.26
CA ASP A 373 -13.73 -16.65 -19.18
C ASP A 373 -12.46 -17.43 -19.51
N PHE A 374 -12.43 -18.70 -19.19
CA PHE A 374 -11.29 -19.59 -19.38
C PHE A 374 -11.62 -20.66 -20.41
N ILE A 375 -10.83 -20.69 -21.47
CA ILE A 375 -11.11 -21.43 -22.71
C ILE A 375 -9.93 -22.36 -22.99
N GLU A 376 -10.22 -23.61 -23.32
CA GLU A 376 -9.22 -24.61 -23.68
C GLU A 376 -9.24 -24.89 -25.19
N ALA A 377 -8.06 -25.11 -25.76
CA ALA A 377 -7.85 -25.49 -27.15
C ALA A 377 -6.86 -26.67 -27.20
N LYS A 378 -7.30 -27.82 -27.70
CA LYS A 378 -6.43 -28.99 -27.83
C LYS A 378 -5.42 -28.80 -28.95
N LEU A 379 -4.13 -29.02 -28.67
CA LEU A 379 -3.04 -28.76 -29.63
C LEU A 379 -3.19 -29.57 -30.94
N SER A 380 -3.61 -30.84 -30.83
CA SER A 380 -3.79 -31.74 -31.98
C SER A 380 -4.83 -31.24 -32.99
N ASP A 381 -5.88 -30.56 -32.52
CA ASP A 381 -6.99 -30.12 -33.36
C ASP A 381 -6.58 -28.97 -34.29
N TYR A 382 -5.49 -28.27 -33.94
CA TYR A 382 -4.91 -27.18 -34.72
C TYR A 382 -3.58 -27.55 -35.40
N GLY A 383 -3.15 -28.82 -35.29
CA GLY A 383 -1.88 -29.28 -35.86
C GLY A 383 -0.65 -28.62 -35.22
N LEU A 384 -0.78 -28.17 -33.97
CA LEU A 384 0.31 -27.55 -33.20
C LEU A 384 1.05 -28.64 -32.42
N VAL A 385 2.35 -28.42 -32.21
CA VAL A 385 3.24 -29.30 -31.43
C VAL A 385 3.76 -28.50 -30.24
N GLU A 386 3.94 -29.15 -29.09
CA GLU A 386 4.50 -28.53 -27.88
C GLU A 386 5.78 -27.73 -28.18
N GLY A 387 5.84 -26.49 -27.68
CA GLY A 387 6.99 -25.61 -27.82
C GLY A 387 7.11 -24.87 -29.16
N SER A 388 6.18 -25.04 -30.11
CA SER A 388 6.14 -24.31 -31.39
C SER A 388 4.86 -23.47 -31.50
N PHE A 389 4.93 -22.24 -30.96
CA PHE A 389 3.79 -21.33 -30.88
C PHE A 389 3.87 -20.13 -31.84
N ASP A 390 4.77 -20.19 -32.83
CA ASP A 390 4.90 -19.15 -33.85
C ASP A 390 3.74 -19.24 -34.87
N ASN A 391 2.94 -18.17 -34.98
CA ASN A 391 1.75 -18.05 -35.84
C ASN A 391 0.54 -18.91 -35.43
N ILE A 392 0.16 -18.86 -34.15
CA ILE A 392 -1.10 -19.45 -33.67
C ILE A 392 -2.30 -18.82 -34.39
N SER A 393 -3.18 -19.68 -34.88
CA SER A 393 -4.38 -19.32 -35.63
C SER A 393 -5.60 -20.05 -35.07
N ILE A 394 -5.92 -19.76 -33.81
CA ILE A 394 -7.03 -20.37 -33.06
C ILE A 394 -8.24 -19.43 -33.09
N ASP A 395 -9.45 -20.01 -33.15
CA ASP A 395 -10.70 -19.27 -33.01
C ASP A 395 -11.36 -19.56 -31.66
N CYS A 396 -11.15 -18.69 -30.68
CA CYS A 396 -11.72 -18.86 -29.33
C CYS A 396 -13.22 -18.52 -29.22
N ASN A 397 -13.90 -18.31 -30.35
CA ASN A 397 -15.34 -18.08 -30.42
C ASN A 397 -16.11 -19.28 -30.99
N SER A 398 -15.42 -20.29 -31.51
CA SER A 398 -16.08 -21.47 -32.09
C SER A 398 -15.27 -22.75 -31.87
N ALA A 399 -15.93 -23.90 -32.06
CA ALA A 399 -15.28 -25.20 -31.98
C ALA A 399 -14.11 -25.29 -32.99
N PRO A 400 -13.01 -25.99 -32.69
CA PRO A 400 -12.85 -26.99 -31.62
C PRO A 400 -12.45 -26.46 -30.23
N THR A 401 -12.36 -25.14 -30.01
CA THR A 401 -12.19 -24.62 -28.64
C THR A 401 -13.39 -24.95 -27.75
N LYS A 402 -13.17 -25.02 -26.43
CA LYS A 402 -14.20 -25.30 -25.43
C LYS A 402 -14.12 -24.34 -24.27
N CYS A 403 -15.28 -23.86 -23.80
CA CYS A 403 -15.34 -23.10 -22.55
C CYS A 403 -15.09 -24.05 -21.37
N LEU A 404 -14.00 -23.82 -20.63
CA LEU A 404 -13.65 -24.62 -19.46
C LEU A 404 -14.33 -24.07 -18.20
N ALA A 405 -14.30 -22.75 -18.00
CA ALA A 405 -14.97 -22.10 -16.88
C ALA A 405 -15.29 -20.63 -17.15
N THR A 406 -16.38 -20.14 -16.54
CA THR A 406 -16.68 -18.71 -16.40
C THR A 406 -16.85 -18.40 -14.92
N ARG A 407 -16.23 -17.30 -14.46
CA ARG A 407 -16.33 -16.82 -13.07
C ARG A 407 -16.57 -15.31 -13.04
N THR A 408 -17.55 -14.91 -12.25
CA THR A 408 -17.90 -13.50 -11.98
C THR A 408 -17.78 -13.16 -10.49
N TYR A 409 -17.28 -14.10 -9.68
CA TYR A 409 -17.18 -14.03 -8.23
C TYR A 409 -15.97 -14.86 -7.77
N GLY A 410 -15.67 -14.82 -6.47
CA GLY A 410 -14.60 -15.63 -5.86
C GLY A 410 -13.62 -14.85 -4.96
N CYS A 411 -13.85 -13.54 -4.80
CA CYS A 411 -13.01 -12.63 -4.01
C CYS A 411 -13.60 -12.25 -2.64
N GLY A 412 -14.59 -13.01 -2.14
CA GLY A 412 -15.29 -12.75 -0.87
C GLY A 412 -16.79 -12.55 -1.04
N GLU A 413 -17.53 -12.47 0.08
CA GLU A 413 -18.98 -12.21 0.05
C GLU A 413 -19.24 -10.79 -0.46
N ASN A 414 -20.14 -10.65 -1.45
CA ASN A 414 -20.50 -9.40 -2.16
C ASN A 414 -19.42 -8.77 -3.07
N SER A 415 -18.30 -9.44 -3.33
CA SER A 415 -17.31 -8.95 -4.32
C SER A 415 -17.77 -9.20 -5.75
N ARG A 416 -17.66 -8.16 -6.60
CA ARG A 416 -17.90 -8.22 -8.05
C ARG A 416 -16.65 -8.62 -8.87
N LEU A 417 -15.58 -8.93 -8.14
CA LEU A 417 -14.32 -9.40 -8.70
C LEU A 417 -14.33 -10.93 -8.77
N ALA A 418 -13.60 -11.46 -9.75
CA ALA A 418 -13.60 -12.86 -10.07
C ALA A 418 -12.30 -13.54 -9.63
N ARG A 419 -12.44 -14.78 -9.15
CA ARG A 419 -11.32 -15.69 -8.88
C ARG A 419 -11.66 -17.07 -9.44
N LEU A 420 -10.69 -17.70 -10.10
CA LEU A 420 -10.82 -19.00 -10.74
C LEU A 420 -9.61 -19.87 -10.37
N ILE A 421 -9.89 -21.05 -9.81
CA ILE A 421 -8.88 -22.09 -9.58
C ILE A 421 -9.14 -23.20 -10.60
N GLN A 422 -8.11 -23.57 -11.38
CA GLN A 422 -8.25 -24.53 -12.47
C GLN A 422 -7.00 -25.42 -12.60
N LYS A 423 -7.22 -26.73 -12.75
CA LYS A 423 -6.19 -27.70 -13.14
C LYS A 423 -5.98 -27.63 -14.64
N LEU A 424 -4.74 -27.53 -15.06
CA LEU A 424 -4.35 -27.54 -16.46
C LEU A 424 -3.87 -28.94 -16.87
N ASP A 425 -3.75 -29.12 -18.18
CA ASP A 425 -3.30 -30.34 -18.86
C ASP A 425 -2.32 -29.91 -19.97
N HIS A 426 -1.20 -30.61 -20.08
CA HIS A 426 -0.11 -30.26 -21.01
C HIS A 426 -0.48 -30.42 -22.50
N GLU A 427 -1.48 -31.24 -22.87
CA GLU A 427 -1.93 -31.41 -24.26
C GLU A 427 -2.74 -30.21 -24.81
N HIS A 428 -2.99 -29.20 -23.98
CA HIS A 428 -3.90 -28.10 -24.28
C HIS A 428 -3.21 -26.73 -24.19
N LEU A 429 -3.73 -25.78 -24.95
CA LEU A 429 -3.43 -24.36 -24.83
C LEU A 429 -4.63 -23.64 -24.23
N TYR A 430 -4.39 -22.76 -23.26
CA TYR A 430 -5.45 -22.07 -22.53
C TYR A 430 -5.48 -20.60 -22.87
N PHE A 431 -6.70 -20.06 -23.03
CA PHE A 431 -6.96 -18.66 -23.24
C PHE A 431 -7.85 -18.12 -22.13
N LEU A 432 -7.37 -17.11 -21.43
CA LEU A 432 -8.16 -16.35 -20.45
C LEU A 432 -8.63 -15.06 -21.12
N TYR A 433 -9.93 -14.82 -21.12
CA TYR A 433 -10.51 -13.53 -21.44
C TYR A 433 -10.98 -12.86 -20.15
N LEU A 434 -10.31 -11.77 -19.79
CA LEU A 434 -10.68 -10.92 -18.66
C LEU A 434 -11.62 -9.84 -19.18
N GLU A 435 -12.92 -10.05 -18.99
CA GLU A 435 -13.98 -9.14 -19.38
C GLU A 435 -14.23 -8.09 -18.27
N ILE A 436 -14.44 -6.84 -18.67
CA ILE A 436 -14.69 -5.70 -17.79
C ILE A 436 -15.98 -5.02 -18.21
N ASN A 437 -16.95 -4.96 -17.29
CA ASN A 437 -18.26 -4.38 -17.53
C ASN A 437 -18.36 -2.96 -16.94
N GLU A 438 -17.49 -2.06 -17.41
CA GLU A 438 -17.40 -0.66 -16.98
C GLU A 438 -17.35 0.31 -18.17
N GLU A 439 -17.95 1.50 -18.03
CA GLU A 439 -18.09 2.46 -19.14
C GLU A 439 -17.00 3.53 -19.22
N TYR A 440 -16.51 4.04 -18.09
CA TYR A 440 -15.79 5.33 -18.07
C TYR A 440 -14.28 5.24 -17.77
N ALA A 441 -13.84 4.41 -16.82
CA ALA A 441 -12.43 4.08 -16.59
C ALA A 441 -12.31 2.99 -15.52
N ALA A 442 -11.47 1.98 -15.76
CA ALA A 442 -11.14 0.95 -14.79
C ALA A 442 -9.69 0.49 -14.99
N THR A 443 -9.00 0.21 -13.89
CA THR A 443 -7.68 -0.44 -13.90
C THR A 443 -7.80 -1.74 -13.11
N ILE A 444 -7.61 -2.86 -13.78
CA ILE A 444 -7.76 -4.20 -13.19
C ILE A 444 -6.38 -4.81 -12.96
N ASN A 445 -6.15 -5.26 -11.74
CA ASN A 445 -4.99 -6.05 -11.37
C ASN A 445 -5.32 -7.53 -11.52
N LEU A 446 -4.55 -8.24 -12.34
CA LEU A 446 -4.65 -9.68 -12.57
C LEU A 446 -3.45 -10.37 -11.94
N THR A 447 -3.72 -11.36 -11.08
CA THR A 447 -2.71 -12.20 -10.44
C THR A 447 -2.91 -13.66 -10.86
N ILE A 448 -1.85 -14.34 -11.30
CA ILE A 448 -1.88 -15.77 -11.65
C ILE A 448 -0.71 -16.46 -10.96
N LYS A 449 -0.99 -17.47 -10.13
CA LYS A 449 0.02 -18.22 -9.37
C LYS A 449 -0.30 -19.70 -9.36
N THR A 450 0.70 -20.54 -9.14
CA THR A 450 0.44 -21.94 -8.82
C THR A 450 -0.13 -22.08 -7.41
N THR A 451 -1.04 -23.03 -7.23
CA THR A 451 -1.55 -23.42 -5.91
C THR A 451 -1.63 -24.94 -5.80
N CYS A 452 -1.78 -25.46 -4.58
CA CYS A 452 -1.86 -26.90 -4.31
C CYS A 452 -0.74 -27.71 -4.99
N PRO A 453 0.53 -27.46 -4.65
CA PRO A 453 1.65 -28.17 -5.27
C PRO A 453 1.47 -29.69 -5.09
N HIS A 454 1.78 -30.46 -6.14
CA HIS A 454 1.63 -31.92 -6.15
C HIS A 454 0.20 -32.45 -5.86
N ASP A 455 -0.84 -31.70 -6.21
CA ASP A 455 -2.25 -32.11 -6.03
C ASP A 455 -2.60 -32.43 -4.56
N CYS A 456 -1.94 -31.74 -3.61
CA CYS A 456 -2.09 -31.93 -2.15
C CYS A 456 -1.61 -33.29 -1.60
N GLY A 457 -0.87 -34.07 -2.40
CA GLY A 457 -0.43 -35.43 -2.06
C GLY A 457 -1.55 -36.47 -2.20
N GLU A 458 -1.28 -37.74 -1.84
CA GLU A 458 -2.28 -38.82 -1.97
C GLU A 458 -3.48 -38.70 -1.00
N HIS A 459 -3.36 -37.83 0.01
CA HIS A 459 -4.31 -37.75 1.14
C HIS A 459 -4.95 -36.37 1.31
N GLY A 460 -4.85 -35.51 0.30
CA GLY A 460 -5.46 -34.19 0.28
C GLY A 460 -6.24 -33.94 -1.00
N ILE A 461 -7.20 -33.02 -0.94
CA ILE A 461 -7.94 -32.53 -2.11
C ILE A 461 -7.71 -31.03 -2.22
N CYS A 462 -7.34 -30.55 -3.40
CA CYS A 462 -7.22 -29.11 -3.63
C CYS A 462 -8.61 -28.47 -3.69
N SER A 463 -8.91 -27.61 -2.72
CA SER A 463 -10.18 -26.90 -2.65
C SER A 463 -10.28 -25.83 -3.72
N THR A 464 -11.29 -25.93 -4.58
CA THR A 464 -11.52 -24.97 -5.68
C THR A 464 -12.05 -23.61 -5.21
N SER A 465 -12.40 -23.46 -3.93
CA SER A 465 -12.91 -22.21 -3.35
C SER A 465 -11.85 -21.48 -2.53
N SER A 466 -11.10 -22.19 -1.68
CA SER A 466 -10.03 -21.59 -0.86
C SER A 466 -8.69 -21.55 -1.61
N GLY A 467 -8.47 -22.47 -2.53
CA GLY A 467 -7.16 -22.71 -3.16
C GLY A 467 -6.16 -23.35 -2.20
N GLN A 468 -6.64 -23.97 -1.13
CA GLN A 468 -5.83 -24.66 -0.12
C GLN A 468 -6.09 -26.16 -0.19
N CYS A 469 -5.13 -26.93 0.34
CA CYS A 469 -5.29 -28.37 0.47
C CYS A 469 -6.16 -28.70 1.67
N GLU A 470 -7.27 -29.40 1.42
CA GLU A 470 -8.15 -29.96 2.44
C GLU A 470 -7.77 -31.42 2.67
N CYS A 471 -7.28 -31.73 3.87
CA CYS A 471 -6.83 -33.07 4.21
C CYS A 471 -8.00 -33.97 4.61
N ILE A 472 -7.89 -35.26 4.27
CA ILE A 472 -8.86 -36.28 4.69
C ILE A 472 -8.78 -36.46 6.23
N ASP A 473 -9.90 -36.80 6.86
CA ASP A 473 -9.99 -37.02 8.32
C ASP A 473 -8.85 -37.92 8.83
N GLY A 474 -8.06 -37.40 9.79
CA GLY A 474 -6.89 -38.07 10.38
C GLY A 474 -5.54 -37.56 9.90
N TYR A 475 -5.50 -36.73 8.84
CA TYR A 475 -4.30 -36.10 8.31
C TYR A 475 -4.29 -34.59 8.59
N ILE A 476 -3.10 -34.01 8.75
CA ILE A 476 -2.86 -32.60 9.04
C ILE A 476 -2.08 -31.94 7.90
N LEU A 477 -2.41 -30.68 7.64
CA LEU A 477 -1.75 -29.88 6.61
C LEU A 477 -0.39 -29.38 7.11
N ASN A 478 0.69 -29.90 6.53
CA ASN A 478 2.06 -29.46 6.82
C ASN A 478 2.81 -29.18 5.51
N ASP A 479 3.44 -28.02 5.38
CA ASP A 479 4.12 -27.56 4.15
C ASP A 479 3.31 -27.75 2.84
N ARG A 480 1.98 -27.52 2.90
CA ARG A 480 1.04 -27.63 1.75
C ARG A 480 0.80 -29.06 1.23
N VAL A 481 1.16 -30.07 2.01
CA VAL A 481 0.84 -31.49 1.76
C VAL A 481 0.14 -32.07 3.01
N CYS A 482 -0.75 -33.03 2.81
CA CYS A 482 -1.46 -33.69 3.90
C CYS A 482 -0.66 -34.88 4.44
N THR A 483 -0.28 -34.85 5.72
CA THR A 483 0.56 -35.87 6.39
C THR A 483 -0.06 -36.34 7.70
N LEU A 484 0.37 -37.50 8.22
CA LEU A 484 -0.04 -37.97 9.55
C LEU A 484 0.69 -37.23 10.68
N CYS A 485 1.88 -36.72 10.37
CA CYS A 485 2.77 -36.05 11.30
C CYS A 485 2.12 -34.87 12.04
N GLY A 486 2.14 -34.92 13.38
CA GLY A 486 1.61 -33.88 14.24
C GLY A 486 0.16 -34.12 14.67
N ASN A 487 -0.38 -35.32 14.45
CA ASN A 487 -1.74 -35.68 14.83
C ASN A 487 -1.87 -36.09 16.32
N GLY A 488 -0.75 -36.05 17.05
CA GLY A 488 -0.69 -36.36 18.47
C GLY A 488 -0.70 -37.86 18.76
N LYS A 489 -0.40 -38.70 17.77
CA LYS A 489 -0.20 -40.15 17.90
C LYS A 489 1.05 -40.53 17.12
N LEU A 490 1.83 -41.46 17.65
CA LEU A 490 2.97 -42.02 16.92
C LEU A 490 2.47 -43.09 15.93
N ASP A 491 2.40 -42.75 14.65
CA ASP A 491 1.94 -43.64 13.59
C ASP A 491 3.06 -44.55 13.05
N LYS A 492 2.69 -45.63 12.35
CA LYS A 492 3.64 -46.70 11.93
C LYS A 492 4.77 -46.21 11.00
N ASP A 493 4.53 -45.14 10.27
CA ASP A 493 5.48 -44.56 9.30
C ASP A 493 6.21 -43.34 9.86
N GLU A 494 6.06 -43.06 11.16
CA GLU A 494 6.70 -41.94 11.87
C GLU A 494 7.79 -42.46 12.81
N GLU A 495 8.90 -41.72 12.91
CA GLU A 495 9.95 -42.03 13.88
C GLU A 495 9.70 -41.31 15.22
N CYS A 496 8.95 -40.21 15.21
CA CYS A 496 8.56 -39.42 16.39
C CYS A 496 7.40 -38.47 16.03
N ASP A 497 6.57 -38.03 16.98
CA ASP A 497 5.55 -36.98 16.77
C ASP A 497 5.65 -35.88 17.85
N PRO A 498 5.87 -34.60 17.49
CA PRO A 498 6.08 -33.51 18.46
C PRO A 498 4.80 -33.02 19.15
N SER A 499 3.62 -33.47 18.73
CA SER A 499 2.29 -33.01 19.17
C SER A 499 1.62 -33.96 20.17
N VAL A 500 2.30 -35.04 20.59
CA VAL A 500 1.81 -35.98 21.60
C VAL A 500 1.75 -35.30 22.98
N GLU A 501 0.61 -35.40 23.67
CA GLU A 501 0.37 -34.69 24.92
C GLU A 501 1.27 -35.22 26.07
N GLY A 502 2.12 -34.35 26.64
CA GLY A 502 3.12 -34.72 27.67
C GLY A 502 4.43 -35.28 27.12
N TYR A 503 4.58 -35.33 25.80
CA TYR A 503 5.76 -35.83 25.09
C TYR A 503 6.60 -34.66 24.58
N ASN A 504 7.75 -34.42 25.21
CA ASN A 504 8.70 -33.41 24.76
C ASN A 504 9.97 -34.10 24.25
N ASP A 505 10.14 -34.11 22.93
CA ASP A 505 11.31 -34.66 22.24
C ASP A 505 12.00 -33.56 21.42
N SER A 506 13.09 -33.03 21.98
CA SER A 506 13.90 -31.98 21.35
C SER A 506 14.65 -32.43 20.09
N ARG A 507 14.68 -33.75 19.81
CA ARG A 507 15.37 -34.37 18.68
C ARG A 507 14.42 -34.81 17.57
N CYS A 508 13.12 -34.65 17.75
CA CYS A 508 12.12 -34.80 16.70
C CYS A 508 12.10 -33.57 15.77
N THR A 509 11.87 -33.79 14.47
CA THR A 509 11.71 -32.71 13.48
C THR A 509 10.23 -32.47 13.16
N ASP A 510 9.93 -31.32 12.55
CA ASP A 510 8.56 -30.99 12.09
C ASP A 510 8.05 -31.92 10.97
N ALA A 511 8.91 -32.81 10.47
CA ALA A 511 8.57 -33.87 9.50
C ALA A 511 8.41 -35.27 10.16
N CYS A 512 8.34 -35.34 11.50
CA CYS A 512 8.17 -36.59 12.27
C CYS A 512 9.27 -37.63 12.02
N ALA A 513 10.47 -37.14 11.71
CA ALA A 513 11.69 -37.91 11.59
C ALA A 513 12.67 -37.50 12.69
N CYS A 514 13.50 -38.44 13.14
CA CYS A 514 14.58 -38.15 14.07
C CYS A 514 15.66 -37.32 13.37
N ARG A 515 16.22 -36.32 14.08
CA ARG A 515 17.34 -35.53 13.55
C ARG A 515 18.52 -36.44 13.17
N TYR A 516 19.21 -36.08 12.09
CA TYR A 516 20.39 -36.80 11.59
C TYR A 516 21.34 -37.23 12.72
N GLY A 517 21.57 -38.54 12.84
CA GLY A 517 22.39 -39.17 13.89
C GLY A 517 21.62 -39.73 15.10
N THR A 518 20.29 -39.66 15.11
CA THR A 518 19.42 -40.26 16.14
C THR A 518 18.40 -41.23 15.52
N GLN A 519 17.86 -42.15 16.31
CA GLN A 519 16.84 -43.13 15.93
C GLN A 519 15.81 -43.31 17.06
N PRO A 520 14.60 -43.82 16.77
CA PRO A 520 13.61 -44.08 17.82
C PRO A 520 14.10 -45.17 18.78
N MET A 521 14.20 -44.81 20.07
CA MET A 521 14.65 -45.70 21.14
C MET A 521 13.57 -45.78 22.23
N GLU A 522 13.21 -47.00 22.63
CA GLU A 522 12.26 -47.25 23.71
C GLU A 522 13.00 -47.40 25.04
N ILE A 523 12.77 -46.46 25.97
CA ILE A 523 13.31 -46.50 27.32
C ILE A 523 12.14 -46.30 28.30
N ASP A 524 11.98 -47.23 29.24
CA ASP A 524 10.91 -47.23 30.27
C ASP A 524 9.46 -47.09 29.70
N GLY A 525 9.22 -47.64 28.51
CA GLY A 525 7.91 -47.66 27.86
C GLY A 525 7.54 -46.36 27.13
N VAL A 526 8.51 -45.46 26.94
CA VAL A 526 8.38 -44.23 26.13
C VAL A 526 9.39 -44.32 24.98
N VAL A 527 8.95 -44.02 23.75
CA VAL A 527 9.81 -44.03 22.55
C VAL A 527 10.20 -42.61 22.22
N LYS A 528 11.49 -42.23 22.25
CA LYS A 528 11.98 -40.92 21.76
C LYS A 528 13.18 -41.05 20.82
N CYS A 529 13.45 -40.01 20.05
CA CYS A 529 14.65 -39.91 19.23
C CYS A 529 15.91 -39.76 20.10
N ALA A 530 16.75 -40.80 20.14
CA ALA A 530 18.01 -40.81 20.86
C ALA A 530 19.14 -41.38 20.00
N VAL A 531 20.38 -41.25 20.46
CA VAL A 531 21.51 -41.92 19.78
C VAL A 531 21.37 -43.44 19.92
N PRO A 532 21.80 -44.23 18.91
CA PRO A 532 21.56 -45.69 18.89
C PRO A 532 22.12 -46.47 20.08
N THR A 533 23.12 -45.94 20.76
CA THR A 533 23.79 -46.53 21.92
C THR A 533 23.08 -46.26 23.24
N CYS A 534 22.08 -45.37 23.25
CA CYS A 534 21.45 -44.88 24.46
C CYS A 534 20.77 -45.97 25.29
N GLY A 535 21.05 -46.01 26.60
CA GLY A 535 20.47 -46.95 27.57
C GLY A 535 21.23 -48.27 27.68
N ASN A 536 22.48 -48.34 27.18
CA ASN A 536 23.26 -49.58 27.15
C ASN A 536 24.15 -49.81 28.40
N GLY A 537 24.16 -48.87 29.35
CA GLY A 537 24.96 -48.91 30.58
C GLY A 537 26.42 -48.45 30.41
N GLN A 538 26.79 -47.93 29.23
CA GLN A 538 28.09 -47.36 28.88
C GLN A 538 27.88 -46.00 28.21
N VAL A 539 28.62 -44.99 28.66
CA VAL A 539 28.46 -43.65 28.09
C VAL A 539 29.34 -43.52 26.84
N ASP A 540 28.71 -43.64 25.68
CA ASP A 540 29.35 -43.71 24.37
C ASP A 540 29.59 -42.32 23.76
N ASP A 541 30.41 -42.25 22.69
CA ASP A 541 30.64 -40.99 21.97
C ASP A 541 29.30 -40.44 21.47
N PHE A 542 29.04 -39.14 21.70
CA PHE A 542 27.79 -38.41 21.40
C PHE A 542 26.63 -38.54 22.40
N GLU A 543 26.80 -39.28 23.51
CA GLU A 543 25.85 -39.28 24.65
C GLU A 543 26.17 -38.18 25.68
N GLU A 544 25.14 -37.53 26.22
CA GLU A 544 25.33 -36.57 27.34
C GLU A 544 25.24 -37.26 28.70
N CYS A 545 24.51 -38.37 28.76
CA CYS A 545 24.31 -39.25 29.90
C CYS A 545 23.75 -40.60 29.41
N ASP A 546 23.81 -41.66 30.22
CA ASP A 546 23.34 -43.00 29.85
C ASP A 546 22.42 -43.62 30.95
N GLY A 547 21.71 -42.74 31.66
CA GLY A 547 20.86 -43.06 32.81
C GLY A 547 21.05 -42.09 33.97
N GLY A 548 20.37 -42.30 35.11
CA GLY A 548 20.57 -41.56 36.35
C GLY A 548 19.82 -40.23 36.50
N TYR A 549 20.14 -39.47 37.56
CA TYR A 549 19.40 -38.26 37.92
C TYR A 549 19.50 -37.19 36.82
N GLY A 550 18.34 -36.72 36.34
CA GLY A 550 18.25 -35.64 35.36
C GLY A 550 18.69 -36.01 33.94
N CYS A 551 18.75 -37.30 33.61
CA CYS A 551 18.97 -37.82 32.26
C CYS A 551 17.66 -38.35 31.66
N ASP A 552 17.27 -37.89 30.47
CA ASP A 552 16.12 -38.39 29.71
C ASP A 552 16.57 -38.70 28.29
N HIS A 553 16.45 -39.97 27.87
CA HIS A 553 16.83 -40.44 26.54
C HIS A 553 18.23 -39.92 26.09
N CYS A 554 19.20 -40.06 27.00
CA CYS A 554 20.61 -39.70 26.86
C CYS A 554 20.91 -38.21 26.63
N VAL A 555 19.97 -37.35 27.02
CA VAL A 555 20.13 -35.89 27.06
C VAL A 555 19.80 -35.39 28.47
N CYS A 556 20.56 -34.41 28.97
CA CYS A 556 20.27 -33.79 30.26
C CYS A 556 19.05 -32.87 30.18
N VAL A 557 18.08 -33.04 31.09
CA VAL A 557 16.81 -32.27 31.08
C VAL A 557 16.90 -30.92 31.81
N ASN A 558 15.87 -30.07 31.65
CA ASN A 558 15.80 -28.76 32.26
C ASN A 558 16.04 -28.79 33.78
N GLY A 559 17.08 -28.08 34.24
CA GLY A 559 17.52 -28.05 35.64
C GLY A 559 18.83 -28.78 35.90
N THR A 560 19.35 -29.54 34.93
CA THR A 560 20.65 -30.22 35.00
C THR A 560 21.60 -29.78 33.88
N LYS A 561 22.89 -30.13 33.98
CA LYS A 561 23.91 -29.91 32.94
C LYS A 561 24.70 -31.20 32.69
N LYS A 562 25.38 -31.29 31.55
CA LYS A 562 26.29 -32.39 31.24
C LYS A 562 27.64 -32.25 31.95
N TYR A 563 28.22 -33.39 32.32
CA TYR A 563 29.61 -33.47 32.78
C TYR A 563 30.59 -33.20 31.63
N ALA A 564 31.82 -32.76 31.94
CA ALA A 564 32.86 -32.59 30.92
C ALA A 564 33.35 -33.92 30.33
N LYS A 565 33.23 -35.01 31.10
CA LYS A 565 33.36 -36.39 30.65
C LYS A 565 32.06 -37.10 31.00
N ALA A 566 31.35 -37.59 30.00
CA ALA A 566 29.98 -38.06 30.17
C ALA A 566 29.89 -39.23 31.17
N ARG A 567 28.87 -39.22 32.02
CA ARG A 567 28.65 -40.16 33.15
C ARG A 567 27.21 -40.69 33.09
N ALA A 568 26.92 -41.71 33.88
CA ALA A 568 25.58 -42.30 34.02
C ALA A 568 24.56 -41.40 34.76
N GLY A 569 24.63 -40.06 34.65
CA GLY A 569 23.77 -39.09 35.31
C GLY A 569 24.18 -37.65 34.99
N CYS A 570 23.28 -36.67 35.23
CA CYS A 570 23.53 -35.25 34.96
C CYS A 570 23.76 -34.45 36.25
N ILE A 571 24.54 -33.36 36.20
CA ILE A 571 24.79 -32.50 37.38
C ILE A 571 23.62 -31.55 37.62
N LEU A 572 23.32 -31.24 38.90
CA LEU A 572 22.43 -30.11 39.21
C LEU A 572 23.03 -28.81 38.67
N ALA A 573 22.19 -27.96 38.06
CA ALA A 573 22.63 -26.69 37.49
C ALA A 573 23.17 -25.68 38.53
N THR A 574 23.02 -25.97 39.83
CA THR A 574 23.41 -25.13 40.98
C THR A 574 24.83 -25.36 41.50
N CYS A 575 25.53 -26.45 41.15
CA CYS A 575 26.92 -26.68 41.59
C CYS A 575 27.84 -25.53 41.14
N GLY A 576 28.63 -24.97 42.07
CA GLY A 576 29.50 -23.80 41.88
C GLY A 576 28.89 -22.47 42.32
N ASN A 577 27.85 -22.48 43.17
CA ASN A 577 27.12 -21.28 43.60
C ASN A 577 27.63 -20.65 44.92
N ARG A 578 28.61 -21.30 45.58
CA ARG A 578 29.21 -20.97 46.89
C ARG A 578 28.28 -21.11 48.11
N LYS A 579 27.24 -21.95 48.03
CA LYS A 579 26.45 -22.49 49.13
C LYS A 579 26.39 -24.02 49.01
N TRP A 580 26.77 -24.68 50.09
CA TRP A 580 26.69 -26.13 50.22
C TRP A 580 25.22 -26.61 50.18
N ASP A 581 24.84 -27.27 49.09
CA ASP A 581 23.53 -27.90 48.92
C ASP A 581 23.59 -29.40 49.28
N GLU A 582 22.46 -29.99 49.72
CA GLU A 582 22.42 -31.37 50.22
C GLU A 582 22.73 -32.38 49.09
N GLY A 583 23.93 -32.97 49.12
CA GLY A 583 24.45 -33.86 48.06
C GLY A 583 25.83 -33.46 47.50
N GLU A 584 26.41 -32.34 47.93
CA GLU A 584 27.74 -31.86 47.51
C GLU A 584 28.84 -32.19 48.55
N GLU A 585 30.08 -32.48 48.13
CA GLU A 585 31.22 -32.59 49.06
C GLU A 585 32.01 -31.27 49.17
N CYS A 586 31.96 -30.44 48.13
CA CYS A 586 32.51 -29.09 48.08
C CYS A 586 31.78 -28.27 47.01
N ASP A 587 31.73 -26.94 47.14
CA ASP A 587 30.95 -26.07 46.24
C ASP A 587 31.81 -24.97 45.58
N GLY A 588 33.07 -25.32 45.34
CA GLY A 588 34.06 -24.52 44.62
C GLY A 588 35.24 -24.01 45.46
N GLY A 589 36.43 -24.12 44.90
CA GLY A 589 37.71 -23.76 45.51
C GLY A 589 38.85 -24.65 45.00
N ASP A 590 40.11 -24.34 45.34
CA ASP A 590 41.24 -25.17 44.92
C ASP A 590 41.14 -26.60 45.52
N GLY A 591 41.26 -27.62 44.66
CA GLY A 591 41.08 -29.03 45.03
C GLY A 591 39.65 -29.56 44.97
N CYS A 592 38.66 -28.73 44.63
CA CYS A 592 37.27 -29.11 44.41
C CYS A 592 36.95 -29.14 42.90
N ILE A 593 36.66 -30.32 42.34
CA ILE A 593 36.33 -30.49 40.92
C ILE A 593 35.02 -31.29 40.85
N GLU A 594 34.03 -30.77 40.11
CA GLU A 594 32.70 -31.42 39.96
C GLU A 594 31.99 -31.70 41.29
N CYS A 595 32.16 -30.79 42.26
CA CYS A 595 31.59 -30.85 43.61
C CYS A 595 32.12 -32.01 44.51
N GLU A 596 33.29 -32.59 44.18
CA GLU A 596 34.05 -33.60 44.96
C GLU A 596 35.51 -33.13 45.26
N CYS A 597 36.08 -33.46 46.43
CA CYS A 597 37.50 -33.15 46.75
C CYS A 597 38.45 -34.18 46.10
N GLN A 598 39.52 -33.70 45.46
CA GLN A 598 40.49 -34.57 44.76
C GLN A 598 41.38 -35.40 45.72
N PRO A 599 41.92 -36.56 45.28
CA PRO A 599 42.83 -37.38 46.09
C PRO A 599 44.03 -36.58 46.62
N ASP A 600 44.43 -36.81 47.88
CA ASP A 600 45.46 -36.06 48.64
C ASP A 600 45.07 -34.65 49.11
N TRP A 601 43.78 -34.29 49.06
CA TRP A 601 43.23 -33.07 49.64
C TRP A 601 42.23 -33.40 50.75
N TYR A 602 42.26 -32.67 51.87
CA TYR A 602 41.38 -32.90 53.02
C TYR A 602 40.35 -31.77 53.19
N THR A 603 39.11 -32.13 53.55
CA THR A 603 38.00 -31.16 53.77
C THR A 603 38.28 -30.28 54.97
N GLN A 604 38.21 -28.96 54.82
CA GLN A 604 38.24 -28.02 55.94
C GLN A 604 37.03 -27.08 55.88
N ASP A 605 36.26 -27.04 56.97
CA ASP A 605 35.08 -26.20 57.19
C ASP A 605 33.97 -26.27 56.11
N LYS A 606 33.79 -27.44 55.49
CA LYS A 606 32.63 -27.79 54.62
C LYS A 606 32.37 -26.87 53.43
N ALA A 607 33.43 -26.27 52.86
CA ALA A 607 33.33 -25.55 51.59
C ALA A 607 34.60 -25.60 50.73
N HIS A 608 35.78 -25.94 51.27
CA HIS A 608 37.06 -25.90 50.54
C HIS A 608 38.00 -27.07 50.90
N CYS A 609 38.90 -27.44 49.97
CA CYS A 609 39.93 -28.48 50.14
C CYS A 609 41.35 -27.82 50.24
N LYS A 610 42.37 -28.44 50.86
CA LYS A 610 43.76 -27.87 50.93
C LYS A 610 44.94 -28.87 50.84
N ASN A 611 46.05 -28.46 50.19
CA ASN A 611 47.33 -29.19 50.00
C ASN A 611 48.55 -28.22 49.94
N VAL A 612 49.63 -28.35 50.77
CA VAL A 612 50.95 -27.71 50.46
C VAL A 612 52.23 -28.33 51.13
N SER A 613 53.38 -28.36 50.40
CA SER A 613 54.75 -28.10 50.93
C SER A 613 55.82 -27.50 49.94
N LYS A 614 56.70 -26.66 50.53
CA LYS A 614 57.84 -25.75 50.22
C LYS A 614 58.89 -25.93 49.07
N SER A 615 58.67 -26.66 47.97
CA SER A 615 59.78 -26.90 46.98
C SER A 615 59.83 -25.98 45.74
N LEU A 616 58.91 -25.03 45.55
CA LEU A 616 58.72 -24.32 44.28
C LEU A 616 59.30 -22.89 44.22
N THR A 617 60.28 -22.58 45.06
CA THR A 617 60.90 -21.23 45.10
C THR A 617 61.94 -20.98 44.00
N ASN A 618 62.36 -22.00 43.23
CA ASN A 618 63.43 -21.86 42.23
C ASN A 618 62.97 -21.73 40.76
N PHE A 619 61.67 -21.67 40.46
CA PHE A 619 61.19 -21.57 39.06
C PHE A 619 61.03 -20.14 38.53
N PHE A 620 61.12 -19.13 39.40
CA PHE A 620 60.75 -17.75 39.06
C PHE A 620 61.72 -16.97 38.14
N PHE A 621 62.91 -17.50 37.81
CA PHE A 621 63.92 -16.71 37.09
C PHE A 621 63.80 -16.73 35.55
N TRP A 622 63.04 -17.68 34.96
CA TRP A 622 62.90 -17.79 33.49
C TRP A 622 61.47 -17.64 32.95
N GLY A 623 60.44 -17.57 33.81
CA GLY A 623 59.04 -17.44 33.37
C GLY A 623 58.53 -16.01 33.15
N ILE A 624 59.13 -15.02 33.81
CA ILE A 624 58.56 -13.66 33.90
C ILE A 624 58.70 -12.88 32.57
N GLY A 625 59.74 -13.15 31.76
CA GLY A 625 59.96 -12.45 30.48
C GLY A 625 58.97 -12.85 29.37
N SER A 626 58.53 -14.11 29.33
CA SER A 626 57.60 -14.61 28.31
C SER A 626 56.15 -14.20 28.60
N ILE A 627 55.78 -14.15 29.88
CA ILE A 627 54.44 -13.74 30.33
C ILE A 627 54.19 -12.25 30.06
N VAL A 628 55.20 -11.37 30.23
CA VAL A 628 55.04 -9.94 29.96
C VAL A 628 54.83 -9.64 28.46
N TYR A 629 55.50 -10.37 27.56
CA TYR A 629 55.35 -10.21 26.11
C TYR A 629 53.98 -10.71 25.61
N VAL A 630 53.51 -11.84 26.15
CA VAL A 630 52.18 -12.39 25.85
C VAL A 630 51.06 -11.52 26.42
N LEU A 631 51.22 -10.99 27.64
CA LEU A 631 50.24 -10.06 28.23
C LEU A 631 50.17 -8.73 27.48
N TYR A 632 51.28 -8.21 26.96
CA TYR A 632 51.27 -7.00 26.12
C TYR A 632 50.51 -7.22 24.81
N TYR A 633 50.72 -8.36 24.13
CA TYR A 633 50.03 -8.69 22.89
C TYR A 633 48.53 -9.00 23.11
N ILE A 634 48.19 -9.65 24.23
CA ILE A 634 46.79 -9.89 24.61
C ILE A 634 46.10 -8.57 24.97
N PHE A 635 46.79 -7.64 25.64
CA PHE A 635 46.21 -6.35 25.99
C PHE A 635 45.93 -5.48 24.75
N THR A 636 46.83 -5.46 23.76
CA THR A 636 46.60 -4.74 22.50
C THR A 636 45.49 -5.38 21.66
N LEU A 637 45.38 -6.71 21.65
CA LEU A 637 44.30 -7.44 20.99
C LEU A 637 42.93 -7.19 21.67
N ILE A 638 42.88 -7.20 23.01
CA ILE A 638 41.66 -6.90 23.79
C ILE A 638 41.23 -5.44 23.60
N LEU A 639 42.19 -4.49 23.54
CA LEU A 639 41.88 -3.09 23.27
C LEU A 639 41.27 -2.91 21.86
N PHE A 640 41.84 -3.55 20.85
CA PHE A 640 41.30 -3.55 19.49
C PHE A 640 39.93 -4.24 19.41
N LEU A 641 39.75 -5.36 20.11
CA LEU A 641 38.47 -6.08 20.18
C LEU A 641 37.40 -5.26 20.90
N LEU A 642 37.74 -4.54 21.98
CA LEU A 642 36.81 -3.66 22.70
C LEU A 642 36.42 -2.44 21.87
N LEU A 643 37.36 -1.86 21.11
CA LEU A 643 37.09 -0.77 20.17
C LEU A 643 36.24 -1.25 18.99
N TYR A 644 36.54 -2.43 18.44
CA TYR A 644 35.75 -3.09 17.41
C TYR A 644 34.33 -3.37 17.93
N ILE A 645 34.17 -4.06 19.06
CA ILE A 645 32.86 -4.33 19.67
C ILE A 645 32.10 -3.02 19.96
N ARG A 646 32.76 -1.96 20.45
CA ARG A 646 32.08 -0.67 20.64
C ARG A 646 31.65 -0.03 19.33
N LEU A 647 32.45 -0.11 18.28
CA LEU A 647 32.14 0.41 16.95
C LEU A 647 31.01 -0.40 16.30
N THR A 648 31.08 -1.74 16.33
CA THR A 648 30.04 -2.63 15.81
C THR A 648 28.75 -2.52 16.61
N ARG A 649 28.81 -2.31 17.93
CA ARG A 649 27.62 -2.08 18.76
C ARG A 649 27.00 -0.70 18.50
N LYS A 650 27.81 0.29 18.14
CA LYS A 650 27.33 1.62 17.73
C LYS A 650 26.70 1.60 16.34
N ILE A 651 27.31 0.89 15.39
CA ILE A 651 26.77 0.64 14.04
C ILE A 651 25.51 -0.22 14.11
N LYS A 652 25.47 -1.24 14.98
CA LYS A 652 24.29 -2.10 15.18
C LYS A 652 23.18 -1.39 15.95
N GLN A 653 23.50 -0.45 16.85
CA GLN A 653 22.50 0.46 17.42
C GLN A 653 21.94 1.41 16.37
N GLU A 654 22.76 1.97 15.47
CA GLU A 654 22.27 2.86 14.39
C GLU A 654 21.44 2.08 13.33
N ILE A 655 21.78 0.81 13.05
CA ILE A 655 21.00 -0.07 12.15
C ILE A 655 19.72 -0.61 12.81
N ASP A 656 19.73 -0.95 14.11
CA ASP A 656 18.54 -1.40 14.84
C ASP A 656 17.59 -0.23 15.17
N ASP A 657 18.10 1.02 15.25
CA ASP A 657 17.28 2.24 15.39
C ASP A 657 16.65 2.68 14.04
N GLU A 658 17.23 2.33 12.88
CA GLU A 658 16.65 2.60 11.54
C GLU A 658 15.74 1.48 11.00
N LYS A 659 15.76 0.28 11.59
CA LYS A 659 14.94 -0.88 11.15
C LYS A 659 13.68 -1.18 11.99
N LEU A 660 13.28 -0.26 12.86
CA LEU A 660 11.92 -0.27 13.43
C LEU A 660 10.95 0.39 12.44
N ILE A 661 10.35 -0.47 11.63
CA ILE A 661 9.05 -0.31 10.95
C ILE A 661 8.09 0.44 11.90
N ILE A 662 7.23 1.36 11.45
CA ILE A 662 5.75 1.18 11.41
C ILE A 662 5.07 2.58 11.28
N PHE A 663 4.35 2.83 10.17
CA PHE A 663 3.08 3.57 10.20
C PHE A 663 1.96 2.55 10.41
N GLU A 664 1.94 1.97 11.60
CA GLU A 664 0.78 1.88 12.46
C GLU A 664 0.95 3.05 13.41
N ASN A 665 -0.09 3.85 13.53
CA ASN A 665 -0.13 4.99 14.43
C ASN A 665 0.16 4.52 15.86
N THR A 666 1.37 4.76 16.37
CA THR A 666 1.64 4.56 17.80
C THR A 666 1.00 5.73 18.56
N ILE A 667 -0.31 5.65 18.76
CA ILE A 667 -1.03 6.50 19.71
C ILE A 667 -0.42 6.21 21.08
N ILE A 668 0.29 7.18 21.66
CA ILE A 668 0.80 7.05 23.02
C ILE A 668 -0.29 7.59 23.95
N PRO A 669 -1.16 6.75 24.53
CA PRO A 669 -2.26 7.23 25.37
C PRO A 669 -1.70 8.04 26.53
N PHE A 670 -2.30 9.19 26.76
CA PHE A 670 -1.87 10.05 27.84
C PHE A 670 -2.30 9.48 29.19
N ASP A 671 -1.32 9.03 29.97
CA ASP A 671 -1.53 8.51 31.31
C ASP A 671 -1.12 9.54 32.38
N LYS A 672 -2.14 10.03 33.11
CA LYS A 672 -2.00 11.00 34.22
C LYS A 672 -1.45 10.37 35.51
N THR A 673 -1.39 9.04 35.63
CA THR A 673 -0.98 8.40 36.89
C THR A 673 0.48 8.73 37.24
N ASN A 674 0.76 8.99 38.52
CA ASN A 674 2.08 9.36 39.04
C ASN A 674 2.75 10.56 38.33
N SER A 675 1.95 11.41 37.69
CA SER A 675 2.40 12.62 37.02
C SER A 675 2.04 13.87 37.81
N GLN A 676 2.83 14.92 37.68
CA GLN A 676 2.54 16.24 38.26
C GLN A 676 2.32 17.26 37.14
N TYR A 677 1.20 17.98 37.19
CA TYR A 677 0.91 19.05 36.24
C TYR A 677 1.81 20.28 36.49
N ILE A 678 2.33 20.86 35.41
CA ILE A 678 3.01 22.16 35.40
C ILE A 678 2.24 23.08 34.44
N ASP A 679 1.88 24.27 34.91
CA ASP A 679 1.21 25.28 34.08
C ASP A 679 2.24 26.10 33.28
N LEU A 680 2.18 26.02 31.95
CA LEU A 680 3.08 26.74 31.04
C LEU A 680 2.83 28.26 31.00
N LYS A 681 1.76 28.76 31.62
CA LYS A 681 1.50 30.20 31.73
C LYS A 681 2.44 30.91 32.72
N GLN A 682 3.09 30.15 33.60
CA GLN A 682 4.02 30.66 34.59
C GLN A 682 5.46 30.35 34.16
N GLU A 683 6.39 31.28 34.38
CA GLU A 683 7.80 31.07 34.02
C GLU A 683 8.41 29.90 34.80
N ASN A 684 8.94 28.92 34.06
CA ASN A 684 9.48 27.68 34.58
C ASN A 684 11.00 27.58 34.31
N PRO A 685 11.88 27.57 35.34
CA PRO A 685 13.33 27.59 35.13
C PRO A 685 13.92 26.24 34.67
N TYR A 686 13.10 25.20 34.49
CA TYR A 686 13.54 23.83 34.23
C TYR A 686 13.48 23.47 32.74
N PHE A 687 12.43 23.89 32.05
CA PHE A 687 12.26 23.76 30.61
C PHE A 687 11.35 24.87 30.10
N SER A 688 11.54 25.25 28.84
CA SER A 688 10.74 26.27 28.17
C SER A 688 10.35 25.80 26.79
N PHE A 689 9.13 26.12 26.39
CA PHE A 689 8.69 26.04 25.00
C PHE A 689 8.79 27.41 24.36
N SER A 690 9.04 27.49 23.05
CA SER A 690 9.00 28.76 22.32
C SER A 690 7.61 29.42 22.34
N THR A 691 6.54 28.62 22.42
CA THR A 691 5.15 29.04 22.62
C THR A 691 4.39 28.01 23.47
N ASN A 692 3.30 28.42 24.12
CA ASN A 692 2.37 27.54 24.85
C ASN A 692 1.05 27.27 24.10
N THR A 693 0.87 27.94 22.96
CA THR A 693 -0.31 27.84 22.11
C THR A 693 0.13 27.47 20.70
N ILE A 694 -0.54 26.48 20.13
CA ILE A 694 -0.42 26.08 18.73
C ILE A 694 -1.56 26.80 18.02
N ASP A 695 -1.23 27.89 17.35
CA ASP A 695 -2.15 28.67 16.53
C ASP A 695 -1.55 28.82 15.12
N PHE A 696 -2.41 28.75 14.11
CA PHE A 696 -1.99 28.95 12.72
C PHE A 696 -2.18 30.41 12.26
N GLY A 697 -2.39 31.32 13.22
CA GLY A 697 -2.65 32.74 12.94
C GLY A 697 -3.91 32.93 12.08
N ASP A 698 -3.75 33.62 10.95
CA ASP A 698 -4.82 33.83 9.97
C ASP A 698 -5.02 32.62 9.01
N ILE A 699 -4.13 31.63 9.07
CA ILE A 699 -4.20 30.44 8.22
C ILE A 699 -5.26 29.51 8.78
N ARG A 700 -6.27 29.25 7.95
CA ARG A 700 -7.30 28.25 8.23
C ARG A 700 -6.88 26.93 7.60
N PRO A 701 -6.54 25.90 8.37
CA PRO A 701 -6.08 24.63 7.78
C PRO A 701 -7.15 24.02 6.87
N GLU A 702 -6.75 23.62 5.67
CA GLU A 702 -7.62 22.90 4.74
C GLU A 702 -7.95 21.51 5.29
N ILE A 703 -9.12 21.00 4.93
CA ILE A 703 -9.59 19.71 5.42
C ILE A 703 -8.82 18.59 4.71
N ASP A 704 -8.38 17.58 5.48
CA ASP A 704 -7.53 16.45 5.06
C ASP A 704 -6.14 16.84 4.52
N GLU A 705 -5.69 18.07 4.74
CA GLU A 705 -4.32 18.50 4.42
C GLU A 705 -3.53 18.75 5.71
N PRO A 706 -2.36 18.09 5.90
CA PRO A 706 -1.53 18.32 7.06
C PRO A 706 -0.81 19.68 6.97
N ILE A 707 -0.79 20.42 8.07
CA ILE A 707 -0.03 21.65 8.25
C ILE A 707 0.96 21.50 9.40
N ASP A 708 2.21 21.91 9.17
CA ASP A 708 3.28 21.79 10.15
C ASP A 708 3.46 23.10 10.93
N TYR A 709 3.57 23.00 12.25
CA TYR A 709 3.85 24.08 13.18
C TYR A 709 5.18 23.85 13.90
N PRO A 710 6.17 24.73 13.73
CA PRO A 710 7.47 24.60 14.40
C PRO A 710 7.39 25.03 15.87
N LEU A 711 7.88 24.19 16.77
CA LEU A 711 7.92 24.44 18.21
C LEU A 711 9.29 24.03 18.78
N THR A 712 9.98 24.94 19.46
CA THR A 712 11.28 24.61 20.08
C THR A 712 11.07 24.28 21.56
N LEU A 713 11.59 23.15 22.01
CA LEU A 713 11.63 22.74 23.42
C LEU A 713 13.07 22.79 23.94
N THR A 714 13.29 23.59 24.98
CA THR A 714 14.62 23.81 25.58
C THR A 714 14.70 23.19 26.98
N ASN A 715 15.79 22.48 27.25
CA ASN A 715 16.10 21.99 28.60
C ASN A 715 17.00 23.00 29.33
N ASN A 716 16.42 23.77 30.25
CA ASN A 716 17.16 24.75 31.06
C ASN A 716 17.79 24.13 32.31
N TRP A 717 17.54 22.84 32.57
CA TRP A 717 17.98 22.16 33.78
C TRP A 717 19.34 21.48 33.65
N LYS A 718 19.98 21.21 34.80
CA LYS A 718 21.31 20.59 34.89
C LYS A 718 21.36 19.08 34.59
N TYR A 719 20.21 18.42 34.40
CA TYR A 719 20.12 17.00 34.06
C TYR A 719 19.46 16.79 32.70
N PRO A 720 19.77 15.69 31.99
CA PRO A 720 19.07 15.34 30.75
C PRO A 720 17.56 15.23 30.96
N MET A 721 16.81 15.79 30.02
CA MET A 721 15.35 15.81 29.99
C MET A 721 14.85 14.84 28.92
N HIS A 722 13.93 13.96 29.28
CA HIS A 722 13.21 13.11 28.33
C HIS A 722 11.79 13.65 28.16
N PHE A 723 11.35 13.83 26.93
CA PHE A 723 9.97 14.24 26.64
C PHE A 723 9.25 13.18 25.79
N THR A 724 7.93 13.14 25.92
CA THR A 724 7.05 12.31 25.10
C THR A 724 5.82 13.14 24.75
N PHE A 725 5.59 13.33 23.45
CA PHE A 725 4.38 13.96 22.93
C PHE A 725 3.28 12.89 22.83
N HIS A 726 2.11 13.18 23.38
CA HIS A 726 0.97 12.27 23.31
C HIS A 726 0.05 12.70 22.17
N SER A 727 0.13 11.99 21.05
CA SER A 727 -0.81 12.08 19.95
C SER A 727 -2.07 11.26 20.24
N GLY A 728 -3.18 11.66 19.64
CA GLY A 728 -4.46 10.96 19.72
C GLY A 728 -5.18 11.05 18.38
N ASP A 729 -5.95 10.01 18.06
CA ASP A 729 -6.85 10.02 16.93
C ASP A 729 -8.19 10.63 17.39
N TYR A 730 -8.36 11.94 17.16
CA TYR A 730 -9.59 12.64 17.54
C TYR A 730 -10.61 12.56 16.39
N THR A 731 -11.89 12.69 16.73
CA THR A 731 -12.98 12.66 15.75
C THR A 731 -12.90 13.84 14.77
N LYS A 732 -12.45 15.01 15.24
CA LYS A 732 -12.43 16.27 14.47
C LYS A 732 -11.08 16.56 13.80
N TYR A 733 -9.98 15.99 14.28
CA TYR A 733 -8.63 16.28 13.80
C TYR A 733 -7.63 15.19 14.15
N GLU A 734 -6.47 15.22 13.50
CA GLU A 734 -5.30 14.40 13.83
C GLU A 734 -4.11 15.31 14.15
N ILE A 735 -3.27 14.90 15.11
CA ILE A 735 -2.08 15.67 15.50
C ILE A 735 -0.90 14.75 15.81
N MET A 736 0.25 15.04 15.22
CA MET A 736 1.51 14.28 15.37
C MET A 736 2.68 15.23 15.62
N CYS A 737 3.74 14.76 16.27
CA CYS A 737 4.96 15.53 16.54
C CYS A 737 6.20 14.75 16.08
N LYS A 738 7.12 15.42 15.39
CA LYS A 738 8.42 14.88 14.99
C LYS A 738 9.56 15.70 15.63
N PRO A 739 10.46 15.08 16.43
CA PRO A 739 10.39 13.72 16.95
C PRO A 739 9.27 13.54 18.02
N PHE A 740 8.70 12.34 18.12
CA PHE A 740 7.59 12.03 19.05
C PHE A 740 8.07 11.83 20.50
N THR A 741 9.30 11.34 20.67
CA THR A 741 10.01 11.19 21.94
C THR A 741 11.46 11.61 21.74
N GLY A 742 12.11 12.11 22.78
CA GLY A 742 13.50 12.53 22.66
C GLY A 742 14.16 12.80 24.00
N THR A 743 15.49 12.89 23.95
CA THR A 743 16.32 13.25 25.10
C THR A 743 17.09 14.53 24.81
N ILE A 744 16.89 15.56 25.62
CA ILE A 744 17.54 16.86 25.48
C ILE A 744 18.56 17.02 26.60
N ARG A 745 19.83 17.24 26.24
CA ARG A 745 20.89 17.45 27.23
C ARG A 745 20.75 18.82 27.91
N PRO A 746 21.41 19.04 29.06
CA PRO A 746 21.40 20.34 29.72
C PRO A 746 21.80 21.48 28.78
N LYS A 747 20.99 22.55 28.72
CA LYS A 747 21.18 23.76 27.89
C LYS A 747 21.10 23.53 26.37
N GLU A 748 20.66 22.36 25.92
CA GLU A 748 20.35 22.13 24.52
C GLU A 748 18.85 22.36 24.26
N SER A 749 18.51 22.55 22.99
CA SER A 749 17.14 22.66 22.50
C SER A 749 16.90 21.64 21.39
N VAL A 750 15.65 21.22 21.23
CA VAL A 750 15.20 20.41 20.10
C VAL A 750 14.07 21.14 19.39
N ASP A 751 14.09 21.09 18.07
CA ASP A 751 12.98 21.57 17.26
C ASP A 751 11.98 20.43 17.04
N LEU A 752 10.73 20.69 17.41
CA LEU A 752 9.58 19.81 17.24
C LEU A 752 8.77 20.34 16.05
N SER A 753 8.52 19.50 15.06
CA SER A 753 7.55 19.78 14.01
C SER A 753 6.22 19.13 14.37
N ILE A 754 5.21 19.95 14.70
CA ILE A 754 3.86 19.49 15.02
C ILE A 754 3.04 19.51 13.73
N SER A 755 2.66 18.33 13.23
CA SER A 755 1.79 18.18 12.08
C SER A 755 0.34 18.07 12.55
N PHE A 756 -0.53 18.95 12.08
CA PHE A 756 -1.96 18.99 12.40
C PHE A 756 -2.77 18.83 11.12
N MET A 757 -3.84 18.02 11.16
CA MET A 757 -4.74 17.83 10.04
C MET A 757 -6.20 17.88 10.53
N ALA A 758 -6.99 18.81 9.99
CA ALA A 758 -8.43 18.88 10.28
C ALA A 758 -9.19 17.84 9.46
N LYS A 759 -10.15 17.14 10.06
CA LYS A 759 -11.00 16.13 9.37
C LYS A 759 -12.36 16.66 8.95
N CYS A 760 -12.82 17.73 9.60
CA CYS A 760 -14.09 18.39 9.32
C CYS A 760 -14.02 19.88 9.63
N THR A 761 -15.00 20.62 9.14
CA THR A 761 -15.15 22.05 9.43
C THR A 761 -15.51 22.26 10.90
N ALA A 762 -14.57 22.77 11.69
CA ALA A 762 -14.70 22.95 13.13
C ALA A 762 -13.88 24.13 13.67
N LEU A 763 -14.30 24.64 14.84
CA LEU A 763 -13.52 25.54 15.67
C LEU A 763 -13.00 24.75 16.87
N LEU A 764 -11.68 24.61 16.98
CA LEU A 764 -11.02 23.78 18.00
C LEU A 764 -10.34 24.65 19.06
N ASN A 765 -10.56 24.31 20.33
CA ASN A 765 -9.87 24.89 21.48
C ASN A 765 -9.53 23.77 22.48
N GLU A 766 -8.52 22.98 22.13
CA GLU A 766 -8.22 21.70 22.78
C GLU A 766 -6.89 21.70 23.51
N LYS A 767 -6.69 20.76 24.44
CA LYS A 767 -5.45 20.65 25.24
C LYS A 767 -4.63 19.43 24.84
N VAL A 768 -3.46 19.66 24.26
CA VAL A 768 -2.54 18.62 23.79
C VAL A 768 -1.54 18.26 24.89
N PRO A 769 -1.55 17.02 25.44
CA PRO A 769 -0.69 16.65 26.55
C PRO A 769 0.75 16.29 26.14
N ILE A 770 1.72 16.74 26.93
CA ILE A 770 3.14 16.35 26.81
C ILE A 770 3.65 15.88 28.17
N THR A 771 4.36 14.75 28.18
CA THR A 771 5.02 14.22 29.38
C THR A 771 6.50 14.58 29.39
N ILE A 772 7.02 15.00 30.55
CA ILE A 772 8.43 15.35 30.75
C ILE A 772 9.02 14.58 31.93
N ARG A 773 10.24 14.05 31.80
CA ARG A 773 10.93 13.23 32.81
C ARG A 773 12.39 13.64 32.97
N TYR A 774 12.88 13.57 34.21
CA TYR A 774 14.28 13.78 34.58
C TYR A 774 14.78 12.63 35.45
N GLY A 775 16.06 12.27 35.33
CA GLY A 775 16.64 11.13 36.08
C GLY A 775 16.57 11.25 37.61
N GLN A 776 16.67 12.47 38.18
CA GLN A 776 16.53 12.73 39.63
C GLN A 776 15.28 13.57 39.95
N LEU A 777 14.11 13.14 39.49
CA LEU A 777 12.87 13.92 39.58
C LEU A 777 12.51 14.40 40.99
N GLN A 778 12.84 13.63 42.04
CA GLN A 778 12.56 14.00 43.42
C GLN A 778 13.30 15.26 43.90
N ASN A 779 14.48 15.54 43.32
CA ASN A 779 15.25 16.74 43.65
C ASN A 779 14.64 17.96 42.93
N VAL A 780 14.29 17.80 41.65
CA VAL A 780 13.58 18.80 40.85
C VAL A 780 12.27 19.22 41.52
N LEU A 781 11.45 18.26 41.95
CA LEU A 781 10.20 18.51 42.68
C LEU A 781 10.39 19.23 44.02
N LYS A 782 11.52 19.03 44.70
CA LYS A 782 11.83 19.74 45.96
C LYS A 782 12.25 21.18 45.69
N ASP A 783 13.03 21.40 44.64
CA ASP A 783 13.51 22.72 44.23
C ASP A 783 12.34 23.59 43.72
N ILE A 784 11.44 23.04 42.88
CA ILE A 784 10.22 23.76 42.43
C ILE A 784 9.40 24.20 43.65
N LYS A 785 9.14 23.29 44.60
CA LYS A 785 8.34 23.59 45.80
C LYS A 785 9.00 24.59 46.75
N LYS A 786 10.33 24.75 46.68
CA LYS A 786 11.09 25.65 47.54
C LYS A 786 11.21 27.05 46.93
N GLU A 787 11.39 27.13 45.62
CA GLU A 787 11.67 28.40 44.92
C GLU A 787 10.39 29.04 44.36
N ASN A 788 9.43 28.24 43.87
CA ASN A 788 8.19 28.70 43.25
C ASN A 788 7.03 27.74 43.59
N PRO A 789 6.46 27.81 44.81
CA PRO A 789 5.45 26.87 45.30
C PRO A 789 4.13 26.88 44.52
N GLU A 790 3.84 27.93 43.76
CA GLU A 790 2.61 28.09 42.97
C GLU A 790 2.64 27.43 41.58
N LEU A 791 3.83 27.07 41.06
CA LEU A 791 4.01 26.36 39.77
C LEU A 791 3.37 24.95 39.75
N ILE A 792 3.10 24.41 40.94
CA ILE A 792 2.55 23.07 41.13
C ILE A 792 1.15 23.22 41.71
N ALA A 793 0.13 23.18 40.83
CA ALA A 793 -1.26 23.26 41.25
C ALA A 793 -1.62 22.09 42.19
N HIS A 794 -2.10 22.42 43.39
CA HIS A 794 -2.59 21.46 44.38
C HIS A 794 -4.01 21.01 43.99
N CYS A 795 -4.16 20.09 43.05
CA CYS A 795 -5.39 19.32 42.89
C CYS A 795 -5.11 17.90 42.41
N SER A 796 -5.21 16.98 43.37
CA SER A 796 -5.43 15.56 43.13
C SER A 796 -6.84 15.27 43.62
N GLN A 797 -7.77 14.98 42.71
CA GLN A 797 -8.89 14.02 42.85
C GLN A 797 -9.92 14.13 41.71
N SER A 798 -10.12 12.98 41.03
CA SER A 798 -11.35 12.40 40.47
C SER A 798 -12.45 13.26 39.83
N SER A 799 -12.83 12.81 38.62
CA SER A 799 -14.19 12.70 38.04
C SER A 799 -15.01 13.99 37.81
N GLN A 800 -15.16 14.39 36.54
CA GLN A 800 -16.41 14.27 35.74
C GLN A 800 -16.27 15.07 34.42
N ASN A 801 -16.88 14.52 33.37
CA ASN A 801 -17.06 15.09 32.04
C ASN A 801 -17.91 16.37 32.04
N SER A 802 -17.99 16.94 30.84
CA SER A 802 -19.02 17.84 30.30
C SER A 802 -18.87 19.34 30.58
N GLU A 803 -18.55 20.03 29.50
CA GLU A 803 -18.96 21.40 29.24
C GLU A 803 -20.48 21.56 29.43
N SER A 804 -20.84 22.70 30.02
CA SER A 804 -22.17 23.30 30.02
C SER A 804 -22.63 23.59 28.58
N GLU A 805 -23.90 23.55 28.20
CA GLU A 805 -25.00 24.37 28.75
C GLU A 805 -26.38 23.73 28.46
N GLY A 806 -27.38 23.99 29.32
CA GLY A 806 -28.76 23.68 28.96
C GLY A 806 -29.83 23.71 30.05
N LYS A 807 -30.11 24.91 30.60
CA LYS A 807 -31.39 25.35 31.17
C LYS A 807 -32.01 24.56 32.35
N SER A 808 -32.02 25.27 33.47
CA SER A 808 -33.07 25.37 34.49
C SER A 808 -34.44 24.76 34.13
N GLN A 809 -34.87 23.75 34.90
CA GLN A 809 -36.21 23.73 35.47
C GLN A 809 -36.19 23.18 36.90
N THR A 810 -37.07 23.77 37.66
CA THR A 810 -37.30 23.78 39.11
C THR A 810 -37.78 22.47 39.70
N SER A 811 -37.70 22.44 41.05
CA SER A 811 -38.42 21.57 42.00
C SER A 811 -37.98 20.11 42.05
N GLY A 812 -37.67 19.50 43.19
CA GLY A 812 -37.93 19.86 44.56
C GLY A 812 -38.31 18.59 45.32
N THR A 813 -37.85 18.52 46.57
CA THR A 813 -38.38 17.73 47.69
C THR A 813 -37.98 16.25 47.87
N ASN A 814 -37.21 16.10 48.96
CA ASN A 814 -37.31 15.13 50.07
C ASN A 814 -36.75 13.71 49.86
N GLY A 815 -35.88 13.16 50.72
CA GLY A 815 -35.31 13.66 51.98
C GLY A 815 -34.99 12.52 52.94
N SER A 816 -34.00 12.76 53.81
CA SER A 816 -33.85 12.23 55.19
C SER A 816 -33.47 10.74 55.35
N ASN A 817 -32.67 10.27 56.32
CA ASN A 817 -32.04 10.78 57.55
C ASN A 817 -31.22 9.58 58.14
N SER A 818 -30.28 9.61 59.08
CA SER A 818 -29.49 10.64 59.76
C SER A 818 -28.76 10.00 60.96
N ILE A 819 -27.78 10.76 61.50
CA ILE A 819 -27.37 10.86 62.91
C ILE A 819 -26.17 10.03 63.41
N LYS A 820 -25.33 10.84 64.07
CA LYS A 820 -24.03 10.66 64.69
C LYS A 820 -24.11 10.15 66.14
N LYS A 821 -22.93 9.71 66.58
CA LYS A 821 -22.23 10.00 67.85
C LYS A 821 -22.46 9.09 69.07
N SER A 822 -21.38 8.34 69.34
CA SER A 822 -20.45 8.49 70.48
C SER A 822 -20.68 7.76 71.80
N HIS A 823 -19.57 7.18 72.28
CA HIS A 823 -18.86 7.42 73.57
C HIS A 823 -18.73 6.25 74.59
N ILE A 824 -17.49 6.13 75.13
CA ILE A 824 -17.06 5.68 76.49
C ILE A 824 -16.99 4.14 76.70
N SER A 825 -16.02 3.45 77.35
CA SER A 825 -15.04 3.66 78.47
C SER A 825 -13.99 2.51 78.45
N LYS A 826 -12.66 2.73 78.63
CA LYS A 826 -11.78 2.75 79.84
C LYS A 826 -11.21 1.40 80.39
N SER A 827 -9.92 1.50 80.77
CA SER A 827 -9.17 0.85 81.89
C SER A 827 -8.47 -0.49 81.59
N THR A 828 -7.23 -0.86 81.99
CA THR A 828 -6.14 -0.38 82.90
C THR A 828 -5.02 -1.51 82.93
N PRO A 829 -3.81 -1.39 83.56
CA PRO A 829 -2.77 -0.38 83.34
C PRO A 829 -1.28 -0.84 83.56
N SER A 830 -0.37 0.05 83.11
CA SER A 830 0.90 0.48 83.73
C SER A 830 2.10 -0.47 83.97
N GLY A 831 3.28 -0.06 83.47
CA GLY A 831 4.48 0.04 84.33
C GLY A 831 5.85 -0.34 83.77
N SER A 832 6.47 0.56 82.98
CA SER A 832 7.92 0.84 82.86
C SER A 832 8.95 -0.26 82.53
N GLY A 833 9.71 -0.06 81.43
CA GLY A 833 11.10 -0.55 81.31
C GLY A 833 11.56 -1.01 79.92
N LYS A 834 12.11 -0.06 79.13
CA LYS A 834 13.08 -0.18 78.00
C LYS A 834 12.98 -1.30 76.94
N SER A 835 13.06 -0.79 75.70
CA SER A 835 13.62 -1.34 74.44
C SER A 835 12.97 -2.55 73.76
N GLY A 836 12.55 -2.29 72.51
CA GLY A 836 12.84 -3.17 71.38
C GLY A 836 11.69 -4.03 70.84
N SER A 837 11.33 -3.74 69.58
CA SER A 837 10.81 -4.67 68.56
C SER A 837 9.32 -5.07 68.53
N SER A 838 8.87 -5.10 67.26
CA SER A 838 7.90 -5.97 66.59
C SER A 838 6.39 -5.76 66.74
N HIS A 839 5.82 -5.45 65.57
CA HIS A 839 4.56 -5.94 64.98
C HIS A 839 3.26 -5.72 65.75
N GLU A 840 2.46 -4.75 65.28
CA GLU A 840 1.29 -5.02 64.44
C GLU A 840 0.72 -3.73 63.83
N SER A 841 -0.16 -3.92 62.86
CA SER A 841 -0.77 -2.95 61.95
C SER A 841 -1.50 -1.77 62.60
N ASP A 842 -1.25 -0.54 62.11
CA ASP A 842 -2.34 0.41 61.81
C ASP A 842 -1.89 1.55 60.88
N SER A 843 -2.86 2.05 60.10
CA SER A 843 -2.89 3.40 59.51
C SER A 843 -1.77 3.84 58.54
N LYS A 844 -2.09 3.69 57.25
CA LYS A 844 -1.99 4.73 56.21
C LYS A 844 -1.27 6.03 56.63
N LYS A 845 0.05 6.09 56.45
CA LYS A 845 0.54 7.15 55.57
C LYS A 845 0.06 6.74 54.18
N LYS A 846 -0.90 7.48 53.60
CA LYS A 846 -1.09 7.46 52.13
C LYS A 846 0.31 7.63 51.57
N GLY A 847 0.92 6.55 51.08
CA GLY A 847 2.21 6.61 50.43
C GLY A 847 2.04 7.68 49.38
N LYS A 848 2.74 8.81 49.53
CA LYS A 848 2.78 9.81 48.47
C LYS A 848 3.19 9.01 47.24
N SER A 849 2.28 8.88 46.27
CA SER A 849 2.62 8.22 45.03
C SER A 849 3.89 8.91 44.56
N LYS A 850 4.95 8.12 44.38
CA LYS A 850 6.27 8.67 44.11
C LYS A 850 6.19 9.22 42.69
N VAL A 851 5.90 10.52 42.57
CA VAL A 851 5.80 11.22 41.30
C VAL A 851 7.04 10.88 40.47
N SER A 852 6.81 10.35 39.28
CA SER A 852 7.84 9.80 38.39
C SER A 852 7.92 10.52 37.05
N LYS A 853 6.96 11.42 36.76
CA LYS A 853 6.91 12.25 35.55
C LYS A 853 6.18 13.59 35.80
N PHE A 854 6.41 14.59 34.96
CA PHE A 854 5.59 15.79 34.83
C PHE A 854 4.70 15.68 33.60
N HIS A 855 3.58 16.40 33.58
CA HIS A 855 2.81 16.63 32.37
C HIS A 855 2.46 18.11 32.20
N VAL A 856 2.36 18.55 30.95
CA VAL A 856 1.95 19.89 30.55
C VAL A 856 0.92 19.79 29.43
N TYR A 857 0.17 20.87 29.18
CA TYR A 857 -0.71 20.98 28.02
C TYR A 857 -0.28 22.15 27.15
N LEU A 858 -0.18 21.91 25.84
CA LEU A 858 -0.21 22.97 24.84
C LEU A 858 -1.66 23.24 24.45
N ASN A 859 -2.00 24.51 24.27
CA ASN A 859 -3.36 24.88 23.84
C ASN A 859 -3.42 24.87 22.31
N LEU A 860 -4.30 24.06 21.73
CA LEU A 860 -4.56 24.01 20.29
C LEU A 860 -5.72 24.93 19.97
N GLN A 861 -5.45 26.03 19.26
CA GLN A 861 -6.47 26.99 18.83
C GLN A 861 -6.48 27.05 17.31
N VAL A 862 -7.51 26.47 16.70
CA VAL A 862 -7.58 26.32 15.25
C VAL A 862 -9.00 26.58 14.76
N GLU A 863 -9.12 27.40 13.72
CA GLU A 863 -10.32 27.48 12.89
C GLU A 863 -9.99 26.83 11.54
N SER A 864 -10.67 25.74 11.20
CA SER A 864 -10.44 25.06 9.92
C SER A 864 -11.08 25.82 8.75
N ALA A 865 -10.71 25.45 7.53
CA ALA A 865 -11.40 25.90 6.32
C ALA A 865 -12.87 25.42 6.30
N LEU A 866 -13.72 26.17 5.59
CA LEU A 866 -15.11 25.78 5.35
C LEU A 866 -15.15 24.71 4.27
N SER A 867 -15.85 23.60 4.54
CA SER A 867 -16.00 22.47 3.65
C SER A 867 -17.41 21.88 3.79
N THR A 868 -17.73 20.92 2.93
CA THR A 868 -18.92 20.07 3.04
C THR A 868 -18.76 18.94 4.06
N LYS A 869 -17.60 18.79 4.71
CA LYS A 869 -17.41 17.85 5.83
C LYS A 869 -17.76 18.55 7.15
N LEU A 870 -18.84 18.11 7.78
CA LEU A 870 -19.42 18.78 8.94
C LEU A 870 -19.09 18.05 10.24
N ASP A 871 -18.98 18.81 11.32
CA ASP A 871 -18.92 18.28 12.67
C ASP A 871 -20.32 17.80 13.11
N TYR A 872 -20.42 16.54 13.55
CA TYR A 872 -21.67 15.95 14.02
C TYR A 872 -22.23 16.69 15.24
N GLU A 873 -21.35 17.17 16.13
CA GLU A 873 -21.76 17.80 17.39
C GLU A 873 -22.45 19.15 17.18
N GLU A 874 -22.26 19.79 16.02
CA GLU A 874 -22.94 21.04 15.65
C GLU A 874 -24.36 20.80 15.10
N ILE A 875 -24.79 19.54 14.91
CA ILE A 875 -26.07 19.16 14.31
C ILE A 875 -27.07 18.76 15.41
N HIS A 876 -28.11 19.58 15.59
CA HIS A 876 -29.14 19.32 16.59
C HIS A 876 -30.38 18.65 16.00
N LEU A 877 -30.47 17.32 16.14
CA LEU A 877 -31.59 16.52 15.62
C LEU A 877 -32.91 16.79 16.37
N GLN A 878 -33.98 17.07 15.63
CA GLN A 878 -35.34 17.22 16.14
C GLN A 878 -36.10 15.89 16.03
N HIS A 879 -36.82 15.54 17.09
CA HIS A 879 -37.62 14.32 17.17
C HIS A 879 -39.12 14.63 17.10
N PRO A 880 -39.95 13.73 16.54
CA PRO A 880 -39.62 12.42 15.95
C PRO A 880 -39.02 12.51 14.52
N PRO A 881 -38.43 11.42 13.97
CA PRO A 881 -37.93 11.40 12.59
C PRO A 881 -39.04 11.70 11.57
N ILE A 882 -38.66 12.37 10.48
CA ILE A 882 -39.58 12.82 9.42
C ILE A 882 -39.73 11.80 8.28
N GLY A 883 -38.83 10.82 8.21
CA GLY A 883 -38.89 9.70 7.25
C GLY A 883 -37.92 8.58 7.62
N GLY A 884 -38.15 7.38 7.12
CA GLY A 884 -37.26 6.24 7.34
C GLY A 884 -37.37 5.24 6.19
N GLY A 885 -36.21 4.74 5.75
CA GLY A 885 -36.11 3.76 4.67
C GLY A 885 -35.19 2.60 5.04
N THR A 886 -34.82 1.80 4.04
CA THR A 886 -33.92 0.65 4.21
C THR A 886 -32.53 1.07 4.68
N PHE A 887 -32.00 2.17 4.15
CA PHE A 887 -30.60 2.58 4.33
C PHE A 887 -30.37 3.64 5.43
N GLY A 888 -31.43 4.28 5.94
CA GLY A 888 -31.27 5.39 6.89
C GLY A 888 -32.58 5.93 7.45
N ILE A 889 -32.46 6.79 8.45
CA ILE A 889 -33.55 7.53 9.09
C ILE A 889 -33.29 9.02 8.86
N VAL A 890 -34.32 9.74 8.41
CA VAL A 890 -34.25 11.17 8.14
C VAL A 890 -34.88 11.95 9.27
N TYR A 891 -34.13 12.88 9.85
CA TYR A 891 -34.56 13.82 10.88
C TYR A 891 -34.60 15.23 10.31
N ARG A 892 -35.48 16.07 10.85
CA ARG A 892 -35.30 17.52 10.77
C ARG A 892 -34.24 17.90 11.80
N ALA A 893 -33.36 18.83 11.50
CA ALA A 893 -32.33 19.27 12.43
C ALA A 893 -32.01 20.76 12.23
N GLU A 894 -31.25 21.31 13.17
CA GLU A 894 -30.67 22.65 13.04
C GLU A 894 -29.14 22.52 12.99
N TRP A 895 -28.52 23.15 12.00
CA TRP A 895 -27.07 23.29 11.89
C TRP A 895 -26.72 24.77 11.73
N ARG A 896 -25.97 25.34 12.70
CA ARG A 896 -25.59 26.77 12.74
C ARG A 896 -26.75 27.76 12.50
N GLY A 897 -27.93 27.46 13.03
CA GLY A 897 -29.14 28.28 12.86
C GLY A 897 -29.88 28.08 11.53
N VAL A 898 -29.42 27.16 10.67
CA VAL A 898 -30.09 26.77 9.41
C VAL A 898 -30.91 25.50 9.65
N ASP A 899 -32.15 25.50 9.16
CA ASP A 899 -33.06 24.35 9.23
C ASP A 899 -32.71 23.34 8.12
N VAL A 900 -32.37 22.11 8.49
CA VAL A 900 -31.80 21.10 7.61
C VAL A 900 -32.50 19.75 7.76
N ALA A 901 -32.38 18.90 6.73
CA ALA A 901 -32.77 17.50 6.77
C ALA A 901 -31.52 16.62 6.85
N VAL A 902 -31.45 15.78 7.88
CA VAL A 902 -30.30 14.91 8.19
C VAL A 902 -30.70 13.46 8.03
N LYS A 903 -30.14 12.80 7.02
CA LYS A 903 -30.29 11.37 6.80
C LYS A 903 -29.14 10.66 7.53
N VAL A 904 -29.45 10.08 8.68
CA VAL A 904 -28.54 9.25 9.47
C VAL A 904 -28.59 7.83 8.93
N MET A 905 -27.45 7.29 8.54
CA MET A 905 -27.37 5.91 8.03
C MET A 905 -27.57 4.92 9.16
N LYS A 906 -28.21 3.78 8.87
CA LYS A 906 -28.41 2.72 9.87
C LYS A 906 -27.14 1.88 9.99
N THR A 907 -26.37 2.11 11.05
CA THR A 907 -25.10 1.42 11.32
C THR A 907 -25.27 0.11 12.08
N ASP A 908 -26.47 -0.17 12.59
CA ASP A 908 -26.80 -1.38 13.38
C ASP A 908 -26.97 -2.66 12.53
N LEU A 909 -27.08 -2.55 11.20
CA LEU A 909 -27.43 -3.66 10.29
C LEU A 909 -26.31 -4.05 9.31
N VAL A 910 -25.39 -3.12 9.02
CA VAL A 910 -24.29 -3.26 8.04
C VAL A 910 -23.09 -2.50 8.62
N GLY A 911 -21.89 -3.08 8.55
CA GLY A 911 -20.69 -2.46 9.11
C GLY A 911 -20.35 -1.13 8.43
N LEU A 912 -19.81 -0.17 9.21
CA LEU A 912 -19.52 1.17 8.72
C LEU A 912 -18.56 1.19 7.52
N GLY A 913 -17.60 0.25 7.48
CA GLY A 913 -16.66 0.10 6.37
C GLY A 913 -17.28 -0.28 5.03
N GLU A 914 -18.43 -0.96 5.04
CA GLU A 914 -19.18 -1.32 3.82
C GLU A 914 -20.13 -0.19 3.38
N LEU A 915 -20.64 0.60 4.33
CA LEU A 915 -21.52 1.74 4.06
C LEU A 915 -20.75 2.97 3.58
N LEU A 916 -19.50 3.14 4.03
CA LEU A 916 -18.70 4.33 3.80
C LEU A 916 -18.45 4.63 2.31
N PRO A 917 -18.06 3.68 1.44
CA PRO A 917 -17.82 3.99 0.02
C PRO A 917 -19.07 4.49 -0.71
N ASN A 918 -20.22 3.85 -0.47
CA ASN A 918 -21.50 4.24 -1.06
C ASN A 918 -21.97 5.60 -0.53
N PHE A 919 -21.80 5.83 0.77
CA PHE A 919 -22.09 7.12 1.39
C PHE A 919 -21.21 8.24 0.82
N MET A 920 -19.91 8.01 0.67
CA MET A 920 -18.97 8.98 0.10
C MET A 920 -19.30 9.29 -1.35
N GLN A 921 -19.70 8.29 -2.14
CA GLN A 921 -20.16 8.50 -3.51
C GLN A 921 -21.46 9.31 -3.56
N GLU A 922 -22.43 9.03 -2.66
CA GLU A 922 -23.69 9.81 -2.56
C GLU A 922 -23.39 11.27 -2.17
N ALA A 923 -22.49 11.50 -1.21
CA ALA A 923 -22.06 12.83 -0.78
C ALA A 923 -21.35 13.60 -1.91
N GLU A 924 -20.37 12.98 -2.58
CA GLU A 924 -19.60 13.62 -3.65
C GLU A 924 -20.47 13.96 -4.87
N MET A 925 -21.42 13.09 -5.22
CA MET A 925 -22.39 13.37 -6.27
C MET A 925 -23.25 14.58 -5.92
N MET A 926 -23.80 14.60 -4.70
CA MET A 926 -24.68 15.69 -4.25
C MET A 926 -23.93 17.03 -4.12
N GLU A 927 -22.65 17.00 -3.74
CA GLU A 927 -21.79 18.19 -3.67
C GLU A 927 -21.62 18.91 -5.00
N ARG A 928 -21.59 18.15 -6.11
CA ARG A 928 -21.42 18.71 -7.47
C ARG A 928 -22.72 19.29 -8.04
N ILE A 929 -23.87 19.05 -7.42
CA ILE A 929 -25.18 19.44 -7.94
C ILE A 929 -25.67 20.72 -7.26
N ARG A 930 -25.76 21.82 -8.03
CA ARG A 930 -26.36 23.09 -7.57
C ARG A 930 -27.49 23.51 -8.50
N CYS A 931 -28.73 23.31 -8.06
CA CYS A 931 -29.92 23.60 -8.87
C CYS A 931 -31.10 23.97 -7.94
N PRO A 932 -31.88 25.04 -8.23
CA PRO A 932 -33.02 25.42 -7.39
C PRO A 932 -34.18 24.42 -7.40
N TYR A 933 -34.16 23.43 -8.30
CA TYR A 933 -35.19 22.38 -8.42
C TYR A 933 -34.73 21.02 -7.89
N ILE A 934 -33.50 20.93 -7.36
CA ILE A 934 -32.94 19.74 -6.72
C ILE A 934 -32.64 20.13 -5.28
N VAL A 935 -32.89 19.22 -4.33
CA VAL A 935 -32.59 19.45 -2.92
C VAL A 935 -31.09 19.72 -2.76
N ASN A 936 -30.76 20.91 -2.25
CA ASN A 936 -29.39 21.34 -2.10
C ASN A 936 -28.67 20.54 -1.01
N PHE A 937 -27.46 20.12 -1.36
CA PHE A 937 -26.52 19.52 -0.44
C PHE A 937 -25.88 20.58 0.43
N ILE A 938 -25.84 20.33 1.74
CA ILE A 938 -25.18 21.21 2.71
C ILE A 938 -23.86 20.58 3.15
N GLY A 939 -23.86 19.27 3.39
CA GLY A 939 -22.65 18.55 3.74
C GLY A 939 -22.89 17.12 4.20
N SER A 940 -21.83 16.51 4.68
CA SER A 940 -21.81 15.15 5.18
C SER A 940 -20.99 15.06 6.46
N VAL A 941 -21.38 14.14 7.33
CA VAL A 941 -20.64 13.78 8.54
C VAL A 941 -20.10 12.37 8.35
N VAL A 942 -18.81 12.20 8.60
CA VAL A 942 -18.12 10.90 8.58
C VAL A 942 -17.34 10.76 9.89
N THR A 943 -17.81 9.91 10.79
CA THR A 943 -17.07 9.52 12.01
C THR A 943 -16.98 8.01 12.12
N ALA A 944 -16.20 7.50 13.08
CA ALA A 944 -16.05 6.07 13.33
C ALA A 944 -17.36 5.35 13.72
N ASP A 945 -18.37 6.10 14.17
CA ASP A 945 -19.64 5.56 14.66
C ASP A 945 -20.87 6.04 13.85
N THR A 946 -20.74 7.14 13.11
CA THR A 946 -21.89 7.84 12.53
C THR A 946 -21.61 8.33 11.11
N LEU A 947 -22.55 8.06 10.19
CA LEU A 947 -22.57 8.62 8.83
C LEU A 947 -23.88 9.41 8.62
N CYS A 948 -23.79 10.69 8.26
CA CYS A 948 -24.97 11.53 8.01
C CYS A 948 -24.86 12.36 6.74
N LEU A 949 -25.91 12.38 5.92
CA LEU A 949 -26.05 13.35 4.83
C LEU A 949 -26.94 14.50 5.27
N VAL A 950 -26.48 15.73 5.05
CA VAL A 950 -27.15 16.98 5.45
C VAL A 950 -27.57 17.74 4.20
N THR A 951 -28.86 18.01 4.12
CA THR A 951 -29.51 18.66 2.97
C THR A 951 -30.44 19.76 3.43
N GLU A 952 -30.89 20.63 2.53
CA GLU A 952 -31.91 21.62 2.87
C GLU A 952 -33.22 20.96 3.32
N PHE A 953 -33.90 21.57 4.29
CA PHE A 953 -35.20 21.10 4.72
C PHE A 953 -36.31 21.68 3.83
N CYS A 954 -37.11 20.82 3.20
CA CYS A 954 -38.29 21.22 2.42
C CYS A 954 -39.57 21.22 3.30
N PRO A 955 -40.09 22.39 3.73
CA PRO A 955 -41.14 22.46 4.76
C PRO A 955 -42.50 21.90 4.33
N LEU A 956 -42.79 21.88 3.03
CA LEU A 956 -44.05 21.35 2.48
C LEU A 956 -44.04 19.83 2.30
N GLY A 957 -42.90 19.17 2.53
CA GLY A 957 -42.73 17.73 2.35
C GLY A 957 -42.84 17.27 0.89
N SER A 958 -43.05 15.96 0.69
CA SER A 958 -43.14 15.40 -0.66
C SER A 958 -44.42 15.83 -1.38
N LEU A 959 -44.32 16.02 -2.70
CA LEU A 959 -45.48 16.35 -3.56
C LEU A 959 -46.64 15.37 -3.36
N ARG A 960 -46.36 14.07 -3.20
CA ARG A 960 -47.36 13.03 -2.90
C ARG A 960 -48.13 13.32 -1.61
N LYS A 961 -47.45 13.76 -0.55
CA LYS A 961 -48.09 14.14 0.72
C LYS A 961 -48.90 15.42 0.52
N PHE A 962 -48.31 16.41 -0.15
CA PHE A 962 -48.95 17.69 -0.43
C PHE A 962 -50.25 17.55 -1.23
N MET A 963 -50.27 16.75 -2.30
CA MET A 963 -51.45 16.50 -3.13
C MET A 963 -52.56 15.75 -2.38
N LYS A 964 -52.20 14.92 -1.38
CA LYS A 964 -53.19 14.23 -0.55
C LYS A 964 -53.86 15.15 0.46
N THR A 965 -53.12 16.13 0.98
CA THR A 965 -53.63 17.08 1.97
C THR A 965 -54.28 18.31 1.33
N ASN A 966 -53.93 18.63 0.08
CA ASN A 966 -54.43 19.79 -0.66
C ASN A 966 -55.08 19.31 -1.98
N PRO A 967 -56.40 19.09 -2.02
CA PRO A 967 -57.10 18.76 -3.26
C PRO A 967 -56.95 19.90 -4.28
N MET A 968 -56.66 19.53 -5.52
CA MET A 968 -56.23 20.39 -6.61
C MET A 968 -57.41 21.18 -7.24
N SER A 969 -58.29 21.78 -6.43
CA SER A 969 -59.48 22.48 -6.91
C SER A 969 -59.30 23.96 -7.20
N ASP A 970 -58.17 24.58 -6.81
CA ASP A 970 -57.94 26.02 -7.02
C ASP A 970 -56.47 26.31 -7.42
N LEU A 971 -56.05 25.77 -8.56
CA LEU A 971 -54.83 26.19 -9.26
C LEU A 971 -55.16 26.59 -10.70
#